data_AF-A0A960IHL1-F1
#
_entry.id   AF-A0A960IHL1-F1
#
_cell.length_a   1.000
_cell.length_b   1.000
_cell.length_c   1.000
_cell.angle_alpha   90.00
_cell.angle_beta   90.00
_cell.angle_gamma   90.00
#
_symmetry.space_group_name_H-M   'P 1'
#
loop_
_entity.id
_entity.type
_entity.pdbx_description
1 polymer ?
#
loop_
_entity_poly.entity_id
_entity_poly.type
_entity_poly.pdbx_seq_one_letter_code
_entity_poly.pdbx_strand_id
1 'polypeptide(L)'
;MTRFRLATRETFSSLSIRNFRLFFIGQGVSQVGNWLTLVAQSLLVLSITRSGVALGLLAACQFGPVLLLGAWAGLVADRSDKRKLLMIVQLGAMAQSFVLAALAFMDQPPLVAIYAVASLGGLAMAFDNPARRAFVVEMVPEEAVPNAVGLNSAVMTSSRIIGPALAGLLTVTVGFGWAFVVDGVSYLAVLVALAIMRTAELRPSLVAERARGQVREGLRYVRRVPDLFLPLVMMGLIGALAFNFQVVLPLFVTRTFDGAPSTFTLLLSAMSAGSLIGALVGARRTKVETPHVVTAAAAFGVAMVALALSPVLWIAFPLGFVVGITSITFLTTSTAIVQMKADPSMRGRVLALQAILFLGSTPIGGPILGVVCDLWGARAGLALGGFAALGAAAWGAAAFWPARVDEPPPPIINSLGIPLHAVEGTSVRFAAWETRVRDFAEFVEASNYLDGEPPACFRLPPGDASTPVFDATWRDPGFAQGGDHPVIGVSYEDALAFCGWLTGRERATGAIRPDQEYRLPTDAEWTVAADFHGPYPWGNALPPGEGAGNFGDVAYAKTYRKSRLAPFDDGFAETAPATAFAPNRFGLHHMAGNVWEWTGAPDAEGKIAFRGASWSNDHLGGYGYQLSNRWNSLRAHDIGFRIVLASAKASAEGR
;
A
#
# COMPACT_ATOMS: atom_id res chain seq x y z
N MET A 1 2.46 2.70 -40.10
CA MET A 1 2.22 1.29 -39.69
C MET A 1 3.25 0.72 -38.69
N THR A 2 4.27 1.48 -38.25
CA THR A 2 5.43 0.92 -37.52
C THR A 2 5.33 0.99 -35.98
N ARG A 3 4.69 2.03 -35.40
CA ARG A 3 4.52 2.16 -33.94
C ARG A 3 3.52 1.17 -33.33
N PHE A 4 2.46 0.83 -34.05
CA PHE A 4 1.45 -0.14 -33.59
C PHE A 4 2.01 -1.58 -33.57
N ARG A 5 2.86 -1.94 -34.54
CA ARG A 5 3.56 -3.25 -34.56
C ARG A 5 4.65 -3.39 -33.48
N LEU A 6 5.33 -2.29 -33.13
CA LEU A 6 6.30 -2.28 -32.03
C LEU A 6 5.59 -2.37 -30.67
N ALA A 7 4.55 -1.57 -30.46
CA ALA A 7 3.73 -1.62 -29.24
C ALA A 7 3.08 -2.99 -29.03
N THR A 8 2.57 -3.64 -30.10
CA THR A 8 2.01 -5.00 -30.00
C THR A 8 3.10 -6.06 -29.75
N ARG A 9 4.31 -5.91 -30.30
CA ARG A 9 5.44 -6.81 -30.01
C ARG A 9 5.88 -6.73 -28.55
N GLU A 10 5.92 -5.53 -27.96
CA GLU A 10 6.24 -5.36 -26.53
C GLU A 10 5.11 -5.88 -25.63
N THR A 11 3.85 -5.58 -25.99
CA THR A 11 2.65 -6.01 -25.23
C THR A 11 2.46 -7.53 -25.21
N PHE A 12 2.86 -8.23 -26.27
CA PHE A 12 2.74 -9.69 -26.39
C PHE A 12 4.09 -10.42 -26.36
N SER A 13 5.13 -9.77 -25.84
CA SER A 13 6.50 -10.30 -25.83
C SER A 13 6.60 -11.69 -25.18
N SER A 14 5.87 -11.94 -24.08
CA SER A 14 5.87 -13.25 -23.41
C SER A 14 5.29 -14.37 -24.28
N LEU A 15 4.39 -14.09 -25.23
CA LEU A 15 3.82 -15.10 -26.15
C LEU A 15 4.85 -15.61 -27.18
N SER A 16 5.99 -14.94 -27.33
CA SER A 16 7.10 -15.47 -28.14
C SER A 16 7.72 -16.72 -27.49
N ILE A 17 7.70 -16.82 -26.16
CA ILE A 17 8.25 -17.93 -25.37
C ILE A 17 7.33 -19.14 -25.52
N ARG A 18 7.88 -20.26 -25.97
CA ARG A 18 7.12 -21.47 -26.30
C ARG A 18 6.31 -22.00 -25.11
N ASN A 19 6.95 -22.23 -23.96
CA ASN A 19 6.29 -22.79 -22.78
C ASN A 19 5.15 -21.88 -22.30
N PHE A 20 5.40 -20.56 -22.20
CA PHE A 20 4.37 -19.61 -21.82
C PHE A 20 3.21 -19.54 -22.83
N ARG A 21 3.49 -19.56 -24.14
CA ARG A 21 2.44 -19.56 -25.18
C ARG A 21 1.54 -20.80 -25.10
N LEU A 22 2.13 -21.97 -24.91
CA LEU A 22 1.41 -23.23 -24.74
C LEU A 22 0.50 -23.15 -23.50
N PHE A 23 1.05 -22.71 -22.38
CA PHE A 23 0.29 -22.52 -21.16
C PHE A 23 -0.84 -21.52 -21.34
N PHE A 24 -0.56 -20.35 -21.92
CA PHE A 24 -1.51 -19.27 -22.11
C PHE A 24 -2.75 -19.72 -22.89
N ILE A 25 -2.55 -20.45 -24.00
CA ILE A 25 -3.66 -20.95 -24.83
C ILE A 25 -4.43 -22.05 -24.08
N GLY A 26 -3.73 -23.06 -23.57
CA GLY A 26 -4.37 -24.19 -22.89
C GLY A 26 -5.12 -23.76 -21.62
N GLN A 27 -4.46 -22.93 -20.80
CA GLN A 27 -5.05 -22.38 -19.59
C GLN A 27 -6.18 -21.40 -19.90
N GLY A 28 -6.10 -20.63 -20.99
CA GLY A 28 -7.19 -19.74 -21.40
C GLY A 28 -8.48 -20.50 -21.68
N VAL A 29 -8.39 -21.61 -22.42
CA VAL A 29 -9.54 -22.49 -22.70
C VAL A 29 -10.09 -23.11 -21.42
N SER A 30 -9.22 -23.69 -20.57
CA SER A 30 -9.63 -24.30 -19.30
C SER A 30 -10.22 -23.29 -18.32
N GLN A 31 -9.72 -22.06 -18.26
CA GLN A 31 -10.29 -21.02 -17.38
C GLN A 31 -11.72 -20.64 -17.78
N VAL A 32 -12.04 -20.60 -19.08
CA VAL A 32 -13.42 -20.40 -19.53
C VAL A 32 -14.30 -21.56 -19.07
N GLY A 33 -13.80 -22.80 -19.19
CA GLY A 33 -14.45 -24.01 -18.68
C GLY A 33 -14.76 -23.96 -17.18
N ASN A 34 -13.77 -23.58 -16.35
CA ASN A 34 -13.96 -23.47 -14.90
C ASN A 34 -15.10 -22.49 -14.54
N TRP A 35 -15.14 -21.33 -15.19
CA TRP A 35 -16.22 -20.37 -15.00
C TRP A 35 -17.56 -20.89 -15.50
N LEU A 36 -17.54 -21.62 -16.61
CA LEU A 36 -18.73 -22.28 -17.12
C LEU A 36 -19.30 -23.27 -16.10
N THR A 37 -18.47 -24.17 -15.56
CA THR A 37 -18.92 -25.19 -14.60
C THR A 37 -19.39 -24.58 -13.30
N LEU A 38 -18.70 -23.55 -12.79
CA LEU A 38 -19.12 -22.83 -11.58
C LEU A 38 -20.54 -22.24 -11.72
N VAL A 39 -20.83 -21.64 -12.88
CA VAL A 39 -22.14 -21.05 -13.20
C VAL A 39 -23.19 -22.13 -13.48
N ALA A 40 -22.87 -23.12 -14.31
CA ALA A 40 -23.78 -24.21 -14.66
C ALA A 40 -24.15 -25.06 -13.44
N GLN A 41 -23.22 -25.31 -12.52
CA GLN A 41 -23.48 -26.05 -11.28
C GLN A 41 -24.42 -25.27 -10.34
N SER A 42 -24.25 -23.96 -10.25
CA SER A 42 -25.16 -23.08 -9.50
C SER A 42 -26.56 -23.12 -10.10
N LEU A 43 -26.68 -22.99 -11.43
CA LEU A 43 -27.96 -23.08 -12.12
C LEU A 43 -28.61 -24.47 -12.00
N LEU A 44 -27.84 -25.56 -12.03
CA LEU A 44 -28.33 -26.91 -11.83
C LEU A 44 -28.95 -27.07 -10.44
N VAL A 45 -28.23 -26.69 -9.38
CA VAL A 45 -28.75 -26.77 -8.00
C VAL A 45 -30.01 -25.92 -7.83
N LEU A 46 -30.03 -24.72 -8.43
CA LEU A 46 -31.22 -23.87 -8.40
C LEU A 46 -32.41 -24.50 -9.15
N SER A 47 -32.16 -25.14 -10.29
CA SER A 47 -33.22 -25.79 -11.08
C SER A 47 -33.88 -26.96 -10.33
N ILE A 48 -33.11 -27.69 -9.52
CA ILE A 48 -33.57 -28.84 -8.74
C ILE A 48 -34.28 -28.38 -7.46
N THR A 49 -33.62 -27.50 -6.70
CA THR A 49 -34.05 -27.17 -5.32
C THR A 49 -34.94 -25.95 -5.23
N ARG A 50 -34.81 -25.04 -6.21
CA ARG A 50 -35.33 -23.67 -6.16
C ARG A 50 -35.08 -23.01 -4.81
N SER A 51 -33.97 -23.28 -4.12
CA SER A 51 -33.66 -22.77 -2.77
C SER A 51 -32.36 -21.97 -2.75
N GLY A 52 -32.38 -20.83 -2.06
CA GLY A 52 -31.20 -20.02 -1.80
C GLY A 52 -30.27 -20.64 -0.78
N VAL A 53 -30.80 -21.31 0.25
CA VAL A 53 -29.97 -22.09 1.20
C VAL A 53 -29.17 -23.15 0.49
N ALA A 54 -29.78 -23.88 -0.46
CA ALA A 54 -29.09 -24.90 -1.24
C ALA A 54 -27.94 -24.32 -2.09
N LEU A 55 -28.10 -23.12 -2.66
CA LEU A 55 -27.04 -22.39 -3.35
C LEU A 55 -25.95 -21.90 -2.40
N GLY A 56 -26.34 -21.43 -1.21
CA GLY A 56 -25.41 -21.01 -0.18
C GLY A 56 -24.52 -22.17 0.29
N LEU A 57 -25.11 -23.35 0.52
CA LEU A 57 -24.38 -24.57 0.84
C LEU A 57 -23.49 -25.04 -0.32
N LEU A 58 -23.96 -24.93 -1.57
CA LEU A 58 -23.11 -25.20 -2.73
C LEU A 58 -21.86 -24.32 -2.73
N ALA A 59 -22.03 -23.00 -2.52
CA ALA A 59 -20.90 -22.08 -2.44
C ALA A 59 -19.97 -22.42 -1.27
N ALA A 60 -20.53 -22.85 -0.12
CA ALA A 60 -19.72 -23.33 1.00
C ALA A 60 -18.91 -24.59 0.64
N CYS A 61 -19.49 -25.53 -0.10
CA CYS A 61 -18.77 -26.70 -0.60
C CYS A 61 -17.67 -26.34 -1.61
N GLN A 62 -17.93 -25.38 -2.51
CA GLN A 62 -16.97 -24.94 -3.54
C GLN A 62 -15.78 -24.18 -2.95
N PHE A 63 -16.00 -23.32 -1.95
CA PHE A 63 -14.95 -22.43 -1.41
C PHE A 63 -14.42 -22.86 -0.04
N GLY A 64 -15.13 -23.75 0.67
CA GLY A 64 -14.75 -24.26 1.99
C GLY A 64 -13.38 -24.93 2.02
N PRO A 65 -13.05 -25.84 1.08
CA PRO A 65 -11.71 -26.43 1.01
C PRO A 65 -10.61 -25.39 0.81
N VAL A 66 -10.87 -24.32 0.03
CA VAL A 66 -9.92 -23.22 -0.17
C VAL A 66 -9.67 -22.47 1.13
N LEU A 67 -10.71 -22.22 1.92
CA LEU A 67 -10.60 -21.60 3.25
C LEU A 67 -9.74 -22.46 4.20
N LEU A 68 -10.03 -23.76 4.29
CA LEU A 68 -9.42 -24.65 5.28
C LEU A 68 -8.01 -25.07 4.90
N LEU A 69 -7.76 -25.29 3.61
CA LEU A 69 -6.53 -25.90 3.10
C LEU A 69 -5.66 -24.95 2.30
N GLY A 70 -6.10 -23.73 1.95
CA GLY A 70 -5.36 -22.83 1.06
C GLY A 70 -3.93 -22.51 1.53
N ALA A 71 -3.73 -22.29 2.83
CA ALA A 71 -2.40 -22.04 3.39
C ALA A 71 -1.47 -23.27 3.31
N TRP A 72 -2.03 -24.47 3.46
CA TRP A 72 -1.29 -25.72 3.31
C TRP A 72 -1.04 -26.05 1.83
N ALA A 73 -2.02 -25.83 0.96
CA ALA A 73 -1.92 -26.02 -0.48
C ALA A 73 -0.86 -25.12 -1.11
N GLY A 74 -0.73 -23.86 -0.65
CA GLY A 74 0.37 -22.98 -1.05
C GLY A 74 1.75 -23.55 -0.71
N LEU A 75 1.93 -24.06 0.51
CA LEU A 75 3.18 -24.70 0.91
C LEU A 75 3.51 -25.93 0.04
N VAL A 76 2.51 -26.76 -0.24
CA VAL A 76 2.68 -27.93 -1.11
C VAL A 76 3.07 -27.47 -2.51
N ALA A 77 2.42 -26.44 -3.05
CA ALA A 77 2.74 -25.87 -4.35
C ALA A 77 4.19 -25.34 -4.43
N ASP A 78 4.67 -24.66 -3.39
CA ASP A 78 6.03 -24.12 -3.35
C ASP A 78 7.10 -25.22 -3.41
N ARG A 79 6.85 -26.36 -2.76
CA ARG A 79 7.80 -27.48 -2.64
C ARG A 79 7.66 -28.55 -3.72
N SER A 80 6.57 -28.52 -4.47
CA SER A 80 6.32 -29.49 -5.52
C SER A 80 6.93 -29.05 -6.84
N ASP A 81 7.06 -30.00 -7.77
CA ASP A 81 7.20 -29.70 -9.19
C ASP A 81 5.85 -29.13 -9.68
N LYS A 82 5.85 -27.86 -10.07
CA LYS A 82 4.62 -27.10 -10.38
C LYS A 82 3.89 -27.71 -11.57
N ARG A 83 4.63 -28.19 -12.57
CA ARG A 83 4.07 -28.86 -13.75
C ARG A 83 3.37 -30.15 -13.36
N LYS A 84 4.02 -31.01 -12.56
CA LYS A 84 3.42 -32.28 -12.10
C LYS A 84 2.20 -32.05 -11.21
N LEU A 85 2.30 -31.10 -10.29
CA LEU A 85 1.18 -30.73 -9.43
C LEU A 85 -0.02 -30.22 -10.25
N LEU A 86 0.23 -29.31 -11.21
CA LEU A 86 -0.81 -28.82 -12.12
C LEU A 86 -1.40 -29.97 -12.95
N MET A 87 -0.61 -30.90 -13.47
CA MET A 87 -1.17 -32.07 -14.18
C MET A 87 -2.13 -32.88 -13.31
N ILE A 88 -1.76 -33.19 -12.06
CA ILE A 88 -2.61 -33.96 -11.14
C ILE A 88 -3.90 -33.21 -10.82
N VAL A 89 -3.78 -31.92 -10.51
CA VAL A 89 -4.92 -31.09 -10.12
C VAL A 89 -5.87 -30.89 -11.31
N GLN A 90 -5.35 -30.66 -12.51
CA GLN A 90 -6.14 -30.51 -13.73
C GLN A 90 -6.81 -31.83 -14.15
N LEU A 91 -6.17 -32.99 -13.94
CA LEU A 91 -6.83 -34.30 -14.12
C LEU A 91 -7.97 -34.51 -13.11
N GLY A 92 -7.76 -34.12 -11.85
CA GLY A 92 -8.80 -34.17 -10.83
C GLY A 92 -10.00 -33.27 -11.16
N ALA A 93 -9.73 -32.06 -11.63
CA ALA A 93 -10.76 -31.11 -12.06
C ALA A 93 -11.51 -31.59 -13.32
N MET A 94 -10.79 -32.18 -14.28
CA MET A 94 -11.38 -32.83 -15.45
C MET A 94 -12.33 -33.99 -15.05
N ALA A 95 -11.87 -34.87 -14.15
CA ALA A 95 -12.68 -35.97 -13.64
C ALA A 95 -13.93 -35.44 -12.90
N GLN A 96 -13.76 -34.40 -12.09
CA GLN A 96 -14.85 -33.71 -11.40
C GLN A 96 -15.91 -33.19 -12.39
N SER A 97 -15.51 -32.60 -13.52
CA SER A 97 -16.46 -32.10 -14.53
C SER A 97 -17.19 -33.24 -15.24
N PHE A 98 -16.52 -34.36 -15.54
CA PHE A 98 -17.20 -35.53 -16.09
C PHE A 98 -18.14 -36.21 -15.09
N VAL A 99 -17.81 -36.23 -13.80
CA VAL A 99 -18.74 -36.72 -12.77
C VAL A 99 -19.96 -35.81 -12.67
N LEU A 100 -19.80 -34.48 -12.72
CA LEU A 100 -20.94 -33.55 -12.80
C LEU A 100 -21.77 -33.76 -14.06
N ALA A 101 -21.14 -34.01 -15.21
CA ALA A 101 -21.85 -34.34 -16.44
C ALA A 101 -22.70 -35.60 -16.27
N ALA A 102 -22.12 -36.67 -15.73
CA ALA A 102 -22.83 -37.93 -15.47
C ALA A 102 -24.01 -37.72 -14.51
N LEU A 103 -23.83 -36.96 -13.42
CA LEU A 103 -24.92 -36.61 -12.51
C LEU A 103 -26.00 -35.79 -13.22
N ALA A 104 -25.63 -34.82 -14.04
CA ALA A 104 -26.57 -33.94 -14.73
C ALA A 104 -27.35 -34.62 -15.87
N PHE A 105 -26.89 -35.78 -16.36
CA PHE A 105 -27.65 -36.63 -17.28
C PHE A 105 -28.64 -37.57 -16.57
N MET A 106 -28.59 -37.68 -15.24
CA MET A 106 -29.58 -38.42 -14.47
C MET A 106 -30.90 -37.65 -14.43
N ASP A 107 -32.02 -38.37 -14.43
CA ASP A 107 -33.35 -37.75 -14.27
C ASP A 107 -33.51 -37.08 -12.90
N GLN A 108 -32.91 -37.68 -11.87
CA GLN A 108 -32.94 -37.19 -10.48
C GLN A 108 -31.52 -37.14 -9.89
N PRO A 109 -30.73 -36.09 -10.22
CA PRO A 109 -29.39 -35.94 -9.69
C PRO A 109 -29.41 -35.77 -8.16
N PRO A 110 -28.72 -36.65 -7.40
CA PRO A 110 -28.68 -36.54 -5.95
C PRO A 110 -27.90 -35.30 -5.51
N LEU A 111 -28.56 -34.40 -4.78
CA LEU A 111 -28.00 -33.13 -4.33
C LEU A 111 -26.72 -33.31 -3.49
N VAL A 112 -26.68 -34.35 -2.64
CA VAL A 112 -25.51 -34.69 -1.82
C VAL A 112 -24.29 -35.03 -2.69
N ALA A 113 -24.49 -35.73 -3.81
CA ALA A 113 -23.40 -36.02 -4.74
C ALA A 113 -22.88 -34.74 -5.42
N ILE A 114 -23.77 -33.81 -5.80
CA ILE A 114 -23.37 -32.51 -6.35
C ILE A 114 -22.50 -31.75 -5.33
N TYR A 115 -22.89 -31.73 -4.05
CA TYR A 115 -22.09 -31.09 -2.99
C TYR A 115 -20.73 -31.76 -2.77
N ALA A 116 -20.69 -33.09 -2.74
CA ALA A 116 -19.43 -33.82 -2.61
C ALA A 116 -18.48 -33.51 -3.77
N VAL A 117 -19.00 -33.50 -5.00
CA VAL A 117 -18.23 -33.18 -6.22
C VAL A 117 -17.81 -31.71 -6.24
N ALA A 118 -18.65 -30.78 -5.76
CA ALA A 118 -18.30 -29.38 -5.57
C ALA A 118 -17.13 -29.21 -4.58
N SER A 119 -17.11 -29.97 -3.49
CA SER A 119 -16.00 -29.97 -2.53
C SER A 119 -14.71 -30.52 -3.12
N LEU A 120 -14.77 -31.53 -3.98
CA LEU A 120 -13.60 -31.99 -4.74
C LEU A 120 -13.08 -30.91 -5.69
N GLY A 121 -13.98 -30.19 -6.37
CA GLY A 121 -13.62 -29.03 -7.19
C GLY A 121 -12.97 -27.91 -6.38
N GLY A 122 -13.50 -27.62 -5.19
CA GLY A 122 -12.90 -26.67 -4.25
C GLY A 122 -11.51 -27.08 -3.78
N LEU A 123 -11.29 -28.38 -3.54
CA LEU A 123 -9.98 -28.94 -3.20
C LEU A 123 -8.99 -28.74 -4.36
N ALA A 124 -9.39 -29.08 -5.59
CA ALA A 124 -8.58 -28.83 -6.78
C ALA A 124 -8.22 -27.34 -6.89
N MET A 125 -9.20 -26.44 -6.75
CA MET A 125 -8.99 -24.99 -6.81
C MET A 125 -8.02 -24.46 -5.75
N ALA A 126 -7.99 -25.08 -4.55
CA ALA A 126 -7.08 -24.69 -3.46
C ALA A 126 -5.60 -24.89 -3.83
N PHE A 127 -5.28 -25.95 -4.58
CA PHE A 127 -3.91 -26.21 -5.06
C PHE A 127 -3.61 -25.54 -6.40
N ASP A 128 -4.61 -25.51 -7.29
CA ASP A 128 -4.50 -24.99 -8.64
C ASP A 128 -4.09 -23.50 -8.65
N ASN A 129 -4.76 -22.68 -7.83
CA ASN A 129 -4.50 -21.24 -7.76
C ASN A 129 -3.06 -20.86 -7.39
N PRO A 130 -2.47 -21.33 -6.28
CA PRO A 130 -1.08 -21.04 -5.95
C PRO A 130 -0.10 -21.68 -6.95
N ALA A 131 -0.32 -22.94 -7.36
CA ALA A 131 0.55 -23.63 -8.30
C ALA A 131 0.64 -22.90 -9.65
N ARG A 132 -0.50 -22.47 -10.22
CA ARG A 132 -0.55 -21.72 -11.48
C ARG A 132 0.17 -20.38 -11.37
N ARG A 133 -0.05 -19.64 -10.28
CA ARG A 133 0.58 -18.31 -10.10
C ARG A 133 2.10 -18.44 -10.06
N ALA A 134 2.62 -19.42 -9.32
CA ALA A 134 4.05 -19.71 -9.28
C ALA A 134 4.58 -20.17 -10.64
N PHE A 135 3.85 -21.06 -11.32
CA PHE A 135 4.28 -21.64 -12.59
C PHE A 135 4.43 -20.59 -13.70
N VAL A 136 3.58 -19.55 -13.73
CA VAL A 136 3.70 -18.43 -14.67
C VAL A 136 5.08 -17.78 -14.61
N VAL A 137 5.65 -17.64 -13.42
CA VAL A 137 6.98 -17.06 -13.20
C VAL A 137 8.09 -18.01 -13.66
N GLU A 138 7.96 -19.32 -13.42
CA GLU A 138 8.96 -20.33 -13.80
C GLU A 138 9.10 -20.52 -15.32
N MET A 139 8.11 -20.11 -16.10
CA MET A 139 8.07 -20.28 -17.56
C MET A 139 8.75 -19.16 -18.36
N VAL A 140 9.03 -18.01 -17.74
CA VAL A 140 9.53 -16.80 -18.43
C VAL A 140 10.80 -16.27 -17.78
N PRO A 141 11.67 -15.55 -18.51
CA PRO A 141 12.79 -14.82 -17.91
C PRO A 141 12.28 -13.68 -17.04
N GLU A 142 13.08 -13.27 -16.06
CA GLU A 142 12.73 -12.27 -15.03
C GLU A 142 12.21 -10.96 -15.64
N GLU A 143 12.85 -10.51 -16.71
CA GLU A 143 12.48 -9.32 -17.50
C GLU A 143 11.06 -9.39 -18.09
N ALA A 144 10.57 -10.60 -18.40
CA ALA A 144 9.26 -10.83 -19.02
C ALA A 144 8.17 -11.15 -17.98
N VAL A 145 8.51 -11.33 -16.69
CA VAL A 145 7.55 -11.68 -15.63
C VAL A 145 6.39 -10.66 -15.54
N PRO A 146 6.62 -9.33 -15.53
CA PRO A 146 5.51 -8.38 -15.46
C PRO A 146 4.54 -8.51 -16.65
N ASN A 147 5.06 -8.72 -17.86
CA ASN A 147 4.24 -8.92 -19.05
C ASN A 147 3.44 -10.24 -18.98
N ALA A 148 4.08 -11.33 -18.55
CA ALA A 148 3.46 -12.63 -18.39
C ALA A 148 2.34 -12.62 -17.34
N VAL A 149 2.57 -11.97 -16.19
CA VAL A 149 1.57 -11.79 -15.13
C VAL A 149 0.40 -10.92 -15.62
N GLY A 150 0.67 -9.86 -16.37
CA GLY A 150 -0.35 -9.02 -17.00
C GLY A 150 -1.25 -9.80 -17.97
N LEU A 151 -0.64 -10.58 -18.87
CA LEU A 151 -1.36 -11.43 -19.82
C LEU A 151 -2.18 -12.53 -19.12
N ASN A 152 -1.64 -13.16 -18.08
CA ASN A 152 -2.39 -14.15 -17.29
C ASN A 152 -3.59 -13.51 -16.57
N SER A 153 -3.43 -12.28 -16.07
CA SER A 153 -4.53 -11.52 -15.45
C SER A 153 -5.62 -11.18 -16.47
N ALA A 154 -5.24 -10.84 -17.70
CA ALA A 154 -6.17 -10.61 -18.80
C ALA A 154 -6.99 -11.88 -19.11
N VAL A 155 -6.35 -13.05 -19.21
CA VAL A 155 -7.03 -14.34 -19.39
C VAL A 155 -8.05 -14.60 -18.28
N MET A 156 -7.66 -14.40 -17.02
CA MET A 156 -8.57 -14.58 -15.88
C MET A 156 -9.79 -13.68 -15.96
N THR A 157 -9.61 -12.45 -16.44
CA THR A 157 -10.70 -11.46 -16.55
C THR A 157 -11.61 -11.76 -17.75
N SER A 158 -11.04 -12.08 -18.90
CA SER A 158 -11.81 -12.48 -20.10
C SER A 158 -12.62 -13.75 -19.85
N SER A 159 -12.06 -14.72 -19.11
CA SER A 159 -12.76 -15.96 -18.79
C SER A 159 -14.00 -15.74 -17.91
N ARG A 160 -13.97 -14.72 -17.03
CA ARG A 160 -15.13 -14.31 -16.22
C ARG A 160 -16.28 -13.73 -17.04
N ILE A 161 -15.98 -13.22 -18.24
CA ILE A 161 -16.99 -12.67 -19.15
C ILE A 161 -17.53 -13.79 -20.06
N ILE A 162 -16.62 -14.56 -20.66
CA ILE A 162 -16.97 -15.59 -21.66
C ILE A 162 -17.61 -16.82 -20.99
N GLY A 163 -17.10 -17.25 -19.84
CA GLY A 163 -17.55 -18.46 -19.13
C GLY A 163 -19.04 -18.44 -18.77
N PRO A 164 -19.54 -17.42 -18.04
CA PRO A 164 -20.96 -17.32 -17.73
C PRO A 164 -21.85 -17.24 -18.97
N ALA A 165 -21.45 -16.47 -20.00
CA ALA A 165 -22.20 -16.37 -21.25
C ALA A 165 -22.31 -17.74 -21.95
N LEU A 166 -21.21 -18.49 -22.01
CA LEU A 166 -21.18 -19.84 -22.58
C LEU A 166 -22.01 -20.83 -21.73
N ALA A 167 -21.97 -20.71 -20.40
CA ALA A 167 -22.81 -21.50 -19.51
C ALA A 167 -24.30 -21.26 -19.78
N GLY A 168 -24.73 -20.00 -19.89
CA GLY A 168 -26.12 -19.67 -20.19
C GLY A 168 -26.57 -20.20 -21.55
N LEU A 169 -25.72 -20.07 -22.58
CA LEU A 169 -26.00 -20.59 -23.91
C LEU A 169 -26.15 -22.12 -23.91
N LEU A 170 -25.16 -22.84 -23.36
CA LEU A 170 -25.16 -24.30 -23.38
C LEU A 170 -26.25 -24.90 -22.48
N THR A 171 -26.47 -24.33 -21.30
CA THR A 171 -27.53 -24.82 -20.40
C THR A 171 -28.93 -24.68 -20.98
N VAL A 172 -29.20 -23.62 -21.75
CA VAL A 172 -30.51 -23.41 -22.41
C VAL A 172 -30.66 -24.23 -23.69
N THR A 173 -29.60 -24.43 -24.47
CA THR A 173 -29.70 -25.07 -25.80
C THR A 173 -29.55 -26.58 -25.75
N VAL A 174 -28.57 -27.07 -24.99
CA VAL A 174 -28.20 -28.50 -24.95
C VAL A 174 -28.29 -29.10 -23.55
N GLY A 175 -28.53 -28.29 -22.51
CA GLY A 175 -28.72 -28.73 -21.14
C GLY A 175 -27.43 -28.77 -20.30
N PHE A 176 -27.60 -29.06 -19.00
CA PHE A 176 -26.52 -29.01 -18.00
C PHE A 176 -25.42 -30.06 -18.25
N GLY A 177 -25.78 -31.30 -18.59
CA GLY A 177 -24.82 -32.39 -18.79
C GLY A 177 -23.77 -32.05 -19.86
N TRP A 178 -24.22 -31.55 -21.01
CA TRP A 178 -23.32 -31.15 -22.10
C TRP A 178 -22.43 -29.96 -21.72
N ALA A 179 -22.94 -29.00 -20.94
CA ALA A 179 -22.11 -27.91 -20.43
C ALA A 179 -20.91 -28.44 -19.62
N PHE A 180 -21.13 -29.41 -18.72
CA PHE A 180 -20.05 -30.03 -17.95
C PHE A 180 -19.13 -30.92 -18.80
N VAL A 181 -19.65 -31.57 -19.86
CA VAL A 181 -18.80 -32.29 -20.83
C VAL A 181 -17.86 -31.33 -21.55
N VAL A 182 -18.36 -30.18 -22.03
CA VAL A 182 -17.53 -29.17 -22.69
C VAL A 182 -16.41 -28.70 -21.76
N ASP A 183 -16.71 -28.45 -20.49
CA ASP A 183 -15.67 -28.12 -19.50
C ASP A 183 -14.67 -29.25 -19.30
N GLY A 184 -15.13 -30.50 -19.11
CA GLY A 184 -14.26 -31.67 -18.99
C GLY A 184 -13.29 -31.80 -20.16
N VAL A 185 -13.78 -31.64 -21.40
CA VAL A 185 -12.95 -31.66 -22.61
C VAL A 185 -11.99 -30.47 -22.66
N SER A 186 -12.37 -29.30 -22.13
CA SER A 186 -11.53 -28.10 -22.10
C SER A 186 -10.20 -28.32 -21.35
N TYR A 187 -10.18 -29.17 -20.32
CA TYR A 187 -8.97 -29.51 -19.58
C TYR A 187 -7.94 -30.26 -20.43
N LEU A 188 -8.34 -30.94 -21.51
CA LEU A 188 -7.39 -31.57 -22.43
C LEU A 188 -6.45 -30.53 -23.05
N ALA A 189 -6.92 -29.31 -23.28
CA ALA A 189 -6.09 -28.24 -23.84
C ALA A 189 -4.92 -27.89 -22.92
N VAL A 190 -5.16 -27.72 -21.61
CA VAL A 190 -4.10 -27.43 -20.64
C VAL A 190 -3.24 -28.67 -20.33
N LEU A 191 -3.83 -29.86 -20.27
CA LEU A 191 -3.09 -31.10 -20.04
C LEU A 191 -2.12 -31.40 -21.18
N VAL A 192 -2.56 -31.27 -22.44
CA VAL A 192 -1.69 -31.39 -23.61
C VAL A 192 -0.61 -30.31 -23.61
N ALA A 193 -0.98 -29.05 -23.30
CA ALA A 193 -0.01 -27.96 -23.20
C ALA A 193 1.08 -28.27 -22.18
N LEU A 194 0.73 -28.74 -20.98
CA LEU A 194 1.67 -29.15 -19.94
C LEU A 194 2.49 -30.37 -20.38
N ALA A 195 1.89 -31.34 -21.09
CA ALA A 195 2.58 -32.55 -21.54
C ALA A 195 3.70 -32.23 -22.53
N ILE A 196 3.46 -31.32 -23.49
CA ILE A 196 4.42 -30.97 -24.56
C ILE A 196 5.39 -29.83 -24.21
N MET A 197 5.32 -29.30 -22.99
CA MET A 197 6.28 -28.31 -22.48
C MET A 197 7.68 -28.89 -22.34
N ARG A 198 8.69 -28.05 -22.61
CA ARG A 198 10.09 -28.41 -22.44
C ARG A 198 10.51 -28.16 -21.01
N THR A 199 10.69 -29.24 -20.25
CA THR A 199 11.04 -29.17 -18.82
C THR A 199 12.42 -28.56 -18.56
N ALA A 200 13.37 -28.73 -19.48
CA ALA A 200 14.72 -28.17 -19.37
C ALA A 200 14.75 -26.62 -19.46
N GLU A 201 13.71 -26.00 -20.02
CA GLU A 201 13.59 -24.54 -20.14
C GLU A 201 12.87 -23.91 -18.93
N LEU A 202 12.36 -24.72 -17.99
CA LEU A 202 11.73 -24.24 -16.77
C LEU A 202 12.78 -23.79 -15.76
N ARG A 203 12.49 -22.71 -15.03
CA ARG A 203 13.35 -22.17 -13.98
C ARG A 203 12.68 -22.41 -12.62
N PRO A 204 13.03 -23.49 -11.90
CA PRO A 204 12.44 -23.77 -10.60
C PRO A 204 12.71 -22.63 -9.62
N SER A 205 11.66 -22.17 -8.94
CA SER A 205 11.78 -21.12 -7.93
C SER A 205 12.53 -21.63 -6.69
N LEU A 206 13.39 -20.81 -6.09
CA LEU A 206 14.07 -21.14 -4.84
C LEU A 206 13.04 -21.35 -3.71
N VAL A 207 13.21 -22.42 -2.93
CA VAL A 207 12.29 -22.77 -1.83
C VAL A 207 12.48 -21.76 -0.69
N ALA A 208 11.44 -20.97 -0.39
CA ALA A 208 11.47 -20.09 0.77
C ALA A 208 11.51 -20.89 2.09
N GLU A 209 12.41 -20.51 3.00
CA GLU A 209 12.49 -21.11 4.34
C GLU A 209 11.27 -20.74 5.20
N ARG A 210 10.84 -21.69 6.03
CA ARG A 210 9.63 -21.57 6.84
C ARG A 210 9.97 -21.23 8.28
N ALA A 211 9.47 -20.10 8.79
CA ALA A 211 9.47 -19.81 10.22
C ALA A 211 8.10 -20.16 10.83
N ARG A 212 8.08 -20.82 12.00
CA ARG A 212 6.83 -21.04 12.76
C ARG A 212 6.35 -19.69 13.33
N GLY A 213 5.04 -19.42 13.28
CA GLY A 213 4.42 -18.22 13.91
C GLY A 213 4.07 -17.05 12.98
N GLN A 214 4.33 -17.18 11.66
CA GLN A 214 4.14 -16.11 10.67
C GLN A 214 2.72 -15.55 10.56
N VAL A 215 1.68 -16.37 10.76
CA VAL A 215 0.27 -15.91 10.73
C VAL A 215 -0.06 -15.02 11.93
N ARG A 216 0.39 -15.41 13.13
CA ARG A 216 0.19 -14.64 14.36
C ARG A 216 0.95 -13.32 14.30
N GLU A 217 2.14 -13.34 13.72
CA GLU A 217 2.96 -12.15 13.48
C GLU A 217 2.29 -11.21 12.48
N GLY A 218 1.77 -11.73 11.35
CA GLY A 218 1.00 -10.96 10.38
C GLY A 218 -0.25 -10.31 10.99
N LEU A 219 -1.02 -11.06 11.79
CA LEU A 219 -2.21 -10.52 12.45
C LEU A 219 -1.87 -9.44 13.49
N ARG A 220 -0.79 -9.64 14.26
CA ARG A 220 -0.29 -8.63 15.21
C ARG A 220 0.18 -7.37 14.48
N TYR A 221 0.86 -7.53 13.36
CA TYR A 221 1.35 -6.42 12.53
C TYR A 221 0.20 -5.61 11.95
N VAL A 222 -0.78 -6.28 11.31
CA VAL A 222 -1.98 -5.63 10.77
C VAL A 222 -2.71 -4.83 11.84
N ARG A 223 -2.87 -5.38 13.05
CA ARG A 223 -3.52 -4.67 14.17
C ARG A 223 -2.78 -3.43 14.65
N ARG A 224 -1.46 -3.33 14.42
CA ARG A 224 -0.63 -2.18 14.83
C ARG A 224 -0.62 -1.05 13.80
N VAL A 225 -0.94 -1.35 12.54
CA VAL A 225 -0.91 -0.38 11.43
C VAL A 225 -2.35 -0.08 11.02
N PRO A 226 -2.95 1.03 11.46
CA PRO A 226 -4.35 1.37 11.17
C PRO A 226 -4.68 1.36 9.67
N ASP A 227 -3.75 1.87 8.85
CA ASP A 227 -3.82 1.87 7.38
C ASP A 227 -3.98 0.47 6.76
N LEU A 228 -3.58 -0.60 7.46
CA LEU A 228 -3.75 -1.99 7.02
C LEU A 228 -4.95 -2.67 7.69
N PHE A 229 -5.18 -2.37 8.97
CA PHE A 229 -6.29 -2.96 9.74
C PHE A 229 -7.65 -2.64 9.12
N LEU A 230 -7.90 -1.37 8.82
CA LEU A 230 -9.21 -0.91 8.34
C LEU A 230 -9.60 -1.55 7.00
N PRO A 231 -8.79 -1.46 5.93
CA PRO A 231 -9.13 -2.09 4.65
C PRO A 231 -9.37 -3.61 4.76
N LEU A 232 -8.64 -4.30 5.64
CA LEU A 232 -8.79 -5.75 5.84
C LEU A 232 -10.09 -6.11 6.56
N VAL A 233 -10.48 -5.36 7.60
CA VAL A 233 -11.77 -5.56 8.28
C VAL A 233 -12.93 -5.27 7.32
N MET A 234 -12.85 -4.17 6.56
CA MET A 234 -13.84 -3.84 5.53
C MET A 234 -13.93 -4.95 4.48
N MET A 235 -12.78 -5.48 4.01
CA MET A 235 -12.74 -6.59 3.06
C MET A 235 -13.40 -7.85 3.62
N GLY A 236 -13.19 -8.18 4.90
CA GLY A 236 -13.82 -9.33 5.53
C GLY A 236 -15.35 -9.20 5.59
N LEU A 237 -15.86 -8.04 6.00
CA LEU A 237 -17.31 -7.77 6.07
C LEU A 237 -17.96 -7.78 4.68
N ILE A 238 -17.36 -7.08 3.71
CA ILE A 238 -17.86 -6.99 2.34
C ILE A 238 -17.71 -8.33 1.62
N GLY A 239 -16.60 -9.05 1.82
CA GLY A 239 -16.39 -10.41 1.32
C GLY A 239 -17.44 -11.39 1.84
N ALA A 240 -17.83 -11.26 3.11
CA ALA A 240 -18.83 -12.13 3.72
C ALA A 240 -20.24 -11.86 3.19
N LEU A 241 -20.64 -10.61 2.97
CA LEU A 241 -22.07 -10.30 2.74
C LEU A 241 -22.38 -9.71 1.36
N ALA A 242 -21.40 -9.16 0.64
CA ALA A 242 -21.65 -8.46 -0.62
C ALA A 242 -21.19 -9.26 -1.86
N PHE A 243 -20.04 -9.94 -1.79
CA PHE A 243 -19.42 -10.57 -2.96
C PHE A 243 -20.01 -11.93 -3.39
N ASN A 244 -21.04 -12.45 -2.70
CA ASN A 244 -21.65 -13.76 -3.02
C ASN A 244 -22.67 -13.67 -4.18
N PHE A 245 -22.27 -13.05 -5.29
CA PHE A 245 -23.10 -12.85 -6.47
C PHE A 245 -23.64 -14.15 -7.06
N GLN A 246 -22.86 -15.24 -6.98
CA GLN A 246 -23.25 -16.58 -7.44
C GLN A 246 -24.44 -17.18 -6.67
N VAL A 247 -24.70 -16.72 -5.45
CA VAL A 247 -25.85 -17.17 -4.63
C VAL A 247 -27.05 -16.26 -4.89
N VAL A 248 -26.85 -14.94 -4.82
CA VAL A 248 -27.95 -13.98 -4.81
C VAL A 248 -28.49 -13.65 -6.19
N LEU A 249 -27.64 -13.50 -7.21
CA LEU A 249 -28.09 -13.05 -8.55
C LEU A 249 -28.97 -14.07 -9.29
N PRO A 250 -28.71 -15.40 -9.24
CA PRO A 250 -29.63 -16.37 -9.83
C PRO A 250 -31.03 -16.23 -9.24
N LEU A 251 -31.14 -16.14 -7.91
CA LEU A 251 -32.40 -15.96 -7.20
C LEU A 251 -33.05 -14.62 -7.53
N PHE A 252 -32.25 -13.57 -7.67
CA PHE A 252 -32.72 -12.24 -8.04
C PHE A 252 -33.41 -12.25 -9.40
N VAL A 253 -32.78 -12.86 -10.39
CA VAL A 253 -33.36 -12.96 -11.73
C VAL A 253 -34.59 -13.88 -11.75
N THR A 254 -34.48 -15.09 -11.20
CA THR A 254 -35.53 -16.10 -11.37
C THR A 254 -36.73 -15.90 -10.44
N ARG A 255 -36.55 -15.32 -9.24
CA ARG A 255 -37.65 -15.12 -8.28
C ARG A 255 -38.20 -13.70 -8.22
N THR A 256 -37.42 -12.68 -8.59
CA THR A 256 -37.88 -11.27 -8.53
C THR A 256 -38.47 -10.80 -9.85
N PHE A 257 -37.90 -11.28 -10.97
CA PHE A 257 -38.29 -10.86 -12.32
C PHE A 257 -38.85 -12.00 -13.17
N ASP A 258 -39.03 -13.20 -12.59
CA ASP A 258 -39.43 -14.42 -13.30
C ASP A 258 -38.59 -14.66 -14.57
N GLY A 259 -37.33 -14.22 -14.53
CA GLY A 259 -36.42 -14.23 -15.66
C GLY A 259 -35.88 -15.63 -15.92
N ALA A 260 -35.59 -15.92 -17.19
CA ALA A 260 -34.95 -17.17 -17.59
C ALA A 260 -33.54 -17.31 -16.95
N PRO A 261 -33.03 -18.54 -16.75
CA PRO A 261 -31.66 -18.78 -16.27
C PRO A 261 -30.57 -18.07 -17.09
N SER A 262 -30.78 -17.89 -18.40
CA SER A 262 -29.89 -17.13 -19.28
C SER A 262 -29.77 -15.66 -18.88
N THR A 263 -30.83 -15.04 -18.35
CA THR A 263 -30.81 -13.65 -17.90
C THR A 263 -29.83 -13.43 -16.76
N PHE A 264 -29.67 -14.39 -15.85
CA PHE A 264 -28.64 -14.32 -14.80
C PHE A 264 -27.23 -14.29 -15.41
N THR A 265 -26.97 -15.15 -16.39
CA THR A 265 -25.65 -15.20 -17.04
C THR A 265 -25.34 -13.92 -17.82
N LEU A 266 -26.36 -13.30 -18.43
CA LEU A 266 -26.22 -11.99 -19.09
C LEU A 266 -25.93 -10.88 -18.06
N LEU A 267 -26.65 -10.86 -16.94
CA LEU A 267 -26.43 -9.87 -15.88
C LEU A 267 -25.03 -10.00 -15.28
N LEU A 268 -24.57 -11.23 -15.02
CA LEU A 268 -23.22 -11.51 -14.53
C LEU A 268 -22.14 -11.12 -15.57
N SER A 269 -22.42 -11.27 -16.86
CA SER A 269 -21.55 -10.82 -17.94
C SER A 269 -21.47 -9.28 -17.99
N ALA A 270 -22.59 -8.58 -17.82
CA ALA A 270 -22.62 -7.12 -17.72
C ALA A 270 -21.83 -6.60 -16.50
N MET A 271 -21.97 -7.24 -15.34
CA MET A 271 -21.14 -6.96 -14.16
C MET A 271 -19.65 -7.18 -14.44
N SER A 272 -19.31 -8.27 -15.13
CA SER A 272 -17.92 -8.58 -15.47
C SER A 272 -17.33 -7.56 -16.45
N ALA A 273 -18.10 -7.08 -17.43
CA ALA A 273 -17.70 -5.98 -18.30
C ALA A 273 -17.45 -4.68 -17.53
N GLY A 274 -18.34 -4.34 -16.57
CA GLY A 274 -18.13 -3.21 -15.66
C GLY A 274 -16.84 -3.36 -14.84
N SER A 275 -16.55 -4.57 -14.36
CA SER A 275 -15.31 -4.85 -13.61
C SER A 275 -14.03 -4.66 -14.44
N LEU A 276 -14.08 -4.83 -15.75
CA LEU A 276 -12.94 -4.52 -16.62
C LEU A 276 -12.68 -3.01 -16.65
N ILE A 277 -13.73 -2.20 -16.78
CA ILE A 277 -13.60 -0.73 -16.75
C ILE A 277 -13.11 -0.26 -15.39
N GLY A 278 -13.68 -0.77 -14.29
CA GLY A 278 -13.23 -0.41 -12.95
C GLY A 278 -11.76 -0.76 -12.70
N ALA A 279 -11.27 -1.90 -13.21
CA ALA A 279 -9.86 -2.25 -13.14
C ALA A 279 -8.97 -1.26 -13.92
N LEU A 280 -9.37 -0.84 -15.12
CA LEU A 280 -8.65 0.16 -15.92
C LEU A 280 -8.63 1.55 -15.26
N VAL A 281 -9.74 1.96 -14.66
CA VAL A 281 -9.83 3.22 -13.90
C VAL A 281 -8.92 3.15 -12.67
N GLY A 282 -8.93 2.02 -11.96
CA GLY A 282 -8.04 1.78 -10.82
C GLY A 282 -6.55 1.81 -11.19
N ALA A 283 -6.17 1.32 -12.37
CA ALA A 283 -4.78 1.27 -12.82
C ALA A 283 -4.15 2.66 -13.07
N ARG A 284 -4.96 3.71 -13.24
CA ARG A 284 -4.48 5.09 -13.46
C ARG A 284 -4.11 5.82 -12.18
N ARG A 285 -4.42 5.27 -11.00
CA ARG A 285 -4.17 5.94 -9.72
C ARG A 285 -2.73 5.69 -9.25
N THR A 286 -1.95 6.76 -9.15
CA THR A 286 -0.56 6.73 -8.67
C THR A 286 -0.45 6.92 -7.15
N LYS A 287 -1.47 7.51 -6.53
CA LYS A 287 -1.62 7.63 -5.07
C LYS A 287 -2.91 6.96 -4.64
N VAL A 288 -2.82 6.05 -3.66
CA VAL A 288 -3.97 5.34 -3.09
C VAL A 288 -3.84 5.40 -1.57
N GLU A 289 -4.82 6.04 -0.95
CA GLU A 289 -4.91 6.26 0.49
C GLU A 289 -6.21 5.66 1.03
N THR A 290 -6.28 5.46 2.34
CA THR A 290 -7.43 4.82 3.02
C THR A 290 -8.80 5.47 2.72
N PRO A 291 -8.94 6.81 2.58
CA PRO A 291 -10.20 7.43 2.14
C PRO A 291 -10.71 6.93 0.77
N HIS A 292 -9.80 6.51 -0.12
CA HIS A 292 -10.18 5.95 -1.42
C HIS A 292 -10.83 4.57 -1.28
N VAL A 293 -10.43 3.77 -0.27
CA VAL A 293 -11.08 2.49 0.04
C VAL A 293 -12.46 2.71 0.63
N VAL A 294 -12.60 3.71 1.51
CA VAL A 294 -13.88 4.11 2.10
C VAL A 294 -14.87 4.56 1.04
N THR A 295 -14.46 5.48 0.16
CA THR A 295 -15.30 5.96 -0.95
C THR A 295 -15.65 4.85 -1.94
N ALA A 296 -14.71 3.95 -2.26
CA ALA A 296 -14.99 2.80 -3.12
C ALA A 296 -15.98 1.81 -2.48
N ALA A 297 -15.86 1.54 -1.18
CA ALA A 297 -16.81 0.72 -0.43
C ALA A 297 -18.21 1.35 -0.39
N ALA A 298 -18.29 2.67 -0.16
CA ALA A 298 -19.55 3.40 -0.17
C ALA A 298 -20.21 3.34 -1.56
N ALA A 299 -19.46 3.61 -2.62
CA ALA A 299 -19.96 3.54 -4.00
C ALA A 299 -20.46 2.13 -4.35
N PHE A 300 -19.75 1.09 -3.91
CA PHE A 300 -20.17 -0.30 -4.10
C PHE A 300 -21.46 -0.61 -3.34
N GLY A 301 -21.57 -0.17 -2.08
CA GLY A 301 -22.78 -0.33 -1.28
C GLY A 301 -24.00 0.38 -1.87
N VAL A 302 -23.85 1.64 -2.31
CA VAL A 302 -24.90 2.39 -3.01
C VAL A 302 -25.33 1.66 -4.28
N ALA A 303 -24.39 1.21 -5.11
CA ALA A 303 -24.69 0.50 -6.35
C ALA A 303 -25.45 -0.81 -6.09
N MET A 304 -25.09 -1.57 -5.04
CA MET A 304 -25.79 -2.80 -4.66
C MET A 304 -27.20 -2.54 -4.14
N VAL A 305 -27.41 -1.51 -3.31
CA VAL A 305 -28.74 -1.12 -2.85
C VAL A 305 -29.60 -0.65 -4.03
N ALA A 306 -29.04 0.15 -4.93
CA ALA A 306 -29.74 0.57 -6.15
C ALA A 306 -30.15 -0.64 -7.00
N LEU A 307 -29.26 -1.63 -7.18
CA LEU A 307 -29.60 -2.87 -7.88
C LEU A 307 -30.72 -3.65 -7.17
N ALA A 308 -30.69 -3.74 -5.84
CA ALA A 308 -31.73 -4.38 -5.04
C ALA A 308 -33.11 -3.72 -5.23
N LEU A 309 -33.13 -2.38 -5.36
CA LEU A 309 -34.34 -1.58 -5.57
C LEU A 309 -34.80 -1.53 -7.03
N SER A 310 -34.07 -2.15 -7.97
CA SER A 310 -34.42 -2.06 -9.38
C SER A 310 -35.82 -2.64 -9.64
N PRO A 311 -36.72 -1.87 -10.30
CA PRO A 311 -38.11 -2.28 -10.46
C PRO A 311 -38.31 -3.20 -11.67
N VAL A 312 -37.42 -3.16 -12.65
CA VAL A 312 -37.49 -3.95 -13.89
C VAL A 312 -36.10 -4.40 -14.35
N LEU A 313 -36.07 -5.49 -15.11
CA LEU A 313 -34.83 -6.13 -15.57
C LEU A 313 -33.93 -5.22 -16.42
N TRP A 314 -34.50 -4.37 -17.27
CA TRP A 314 -33.72 -3.44 -18.10
C TRP A 314 -32.96 -2.38 -17.28
N ILE A 315 -33.43 -2.06 -16.07
CA ILE A 315 -32.72 -1.19 -15.12
C ILE A 315 -31.67 -1.99 -14.33
N ALA A 316 -31.90 -3.28 -14.10
CA ALA A 316 -30.94 -4.15 -13.41
C ALA A 316 -29.63 -4.33 -14.19
N PHE A 317 -29.65 -4.37 -15.52
CA PHE A 317 -28.43 -4.46 -16.35
C PHE A 317 -27.44 -3.30 -16.19
N PRO A 318 -27.81 -2.02 -16.40
CA PRO A 318 -26.91 -0.89 -16.21
C PRO A 318 -26.47 -0.77 -14.74
N LEU A 319 -27.35 -1.05 -13.77
CA LEU A 319 -26.96 -1.08 -12.36
C LEU A 319 -25.96 -2.20 -12.06
N GLY A 320 -26.16 -3.40 -12.61
CA GLY A 320 -25.20 -4.50 -12.53
C GLY A 320 -23.83 -4.10 -13.09
N PHE A 321 -23.80 -3.43 -14.24
CA PHE A 321 -22.56 -2.88 -14.80
C PHE A 321 -21.85 -1.92 -13.82
N VAL A 322 -22.59 -1.03 -13.16
CA VAL A 322 -22.06 -0.12 -12.11
C VAL A 322 -21.58 -0.87 -10.87
N VAL A 323 -22.30 -1.91 -10.43
CA VAL A 323 -21.87 -2.82 -9.36
C VAL A 323 -20.53 -3.49 -9.74
N GLY A 324 -20.37 -3.89 -11.00
CA GLY A 324 -19.11 -4.38 -11.55
C GLY A 324 -17.95 -3.39 -11.41
N ILE A 325 -18.15 -2.13 -11.83
CA ILE A 325 -17.14 -1.06 -11.74
C ILE A 325 -16.75 -0.79 -10.28
N THR A 326 -17.73 -0.65 -9.40
CA THR A 326 -17.50 -0.25 -8.01
C THR A 326 -16.89 -1.38 -7.17
N SER A 327 -17.35 -2.63 -7.36
CA SER A 327 -16.82 -3.80 -6.66
C SER A 327 -15.34 -4.04 -6.93
N ILE A 328 -14.92 -3.99 -8.21
CA ILE A 328 -13.52 -4.17 -8.57
C ILE A 328 -12.68 -2.99 -8.09
N THR A 329 -13.21 -1.76 -8.15
CA THR A 329 -12.50 -0.57 -7.68
C THR A 329 -12.20 -0.70 -6.19
N PHE A 330 -13.15 -1.19 -5.39
CA PHE A 330 -12.92 -1.50 -3.98
C PHE A 330 -11.82 -2.56 -3.80
N LEU A 331 -11.90 -3.68 -4.55
CA LEU A 331 -10.94 -4.77 -4.44
C LEU A 331 -9.51 -4.35 -4.84
N THR A 332 -9.35 -3.61 -5.94
CA THR A 332 -8.04 -3.13 -6.42
C THR A 332 -7.46 -2.08 -5.48
N THR A 333 -8.29 -1.15 -4.99
CA THR A 333 -7.86 -0.09 -4.07
C THR A 333 -7.41 -0.70 -2.73
N SER A 334 -8.18 -1.64 -2.18
CA SER A 334 -7.81 -2.36 -0.95
C SER A 334 -6.49 -3.12 -1.10
N THR A 335 -6.30 -3.82 -2.23
CA THR A 335 -5.05 -4.53 -2.53
C THR A 335 -3.87 -3.56 -2.70
N ALA A 336 -4.09 -2.41 -3.34
CA ALA A 336 -3.06 -1.39 -3.54
C ALA A 336 -2.57 -0.80 -2.21
N ILE A 337 -3.48 -0.53 -1.25
CA ILE A 337 -3.10 -0.09 0.10
C ILE A 337 -2.20 -1.13 0.77
N VAL A 338 -2.59 -2.40 0.75
CA VAL A 338 -1.77 -3.47 1.34
C VAL A 338 -0.37 -3.52 0.69
N GLN A 339 -0.28 -3.35 -0.63
CA GLN A 339 1.02 -3.37 -1.31
C GLN A 339 1.90 -2.14 -1.01
N MET A 340 1.31 -0.96 -0.88
CA MET A 340 2.06 0.29 -0.68
C MET A 340 2.38 0.57 0.79
N LYS A 341 1.50 0.22 1.72
CA LYS A 341 1.64 0.54 3.15
C LYS A 341 2.26 -0.58 3.98
N ALA A 342 2.28 -1.82 3.49
CA ALA A 342 2.95 -2.91 4.21
C ALA A 342 4.46 -2.91 3.97
N ASP A 343 5.21 -3.11 5.04
CA ASP A 343 6.66 -3.30 4.99
C ASP A 343 7.04 -4.43 4.03
N PRO A 344 8.16 -4.30 3.28
CA PRO A 344 8.58 -5.32 2.31
C PRO A 344 8.66 -6.74 2.88
N SER A 345 9.09 -6.89 4.14
CA SER A 345 9.21 -8.19 4.83
C SER A 345 7.86 -8.79 5.26
N MET A 346 6.81 -7.97 5.40
CA MET A 346 5.49 -8.37 5.88
C MET A 346 4.44 -8.43 4.76
N ARG A 347 4.67 -7.75 3.64
CA ARG A 347 3.73 -7.62 2.51
C ARG A 347 3.09 -8.94 2.07
N GLY A 348 3.90 -9.98 1.86
CA GLY A 348 3.40 -11.30 1.46
C GLY A 348 2.44 -11.92 2.49
N ARG A 349 2.70 -11.70 3.79
CA ARG A 349 1.86 -12.21 4.89
C ARG A 349 0.54 -11.46 4.96
N VAL A 350 0.56 -10.15 4.76
CA VAL A 350 -0.66 -9.32 4.76
C VAL A 350 -1.53 -9.62 3.54
N LEU A 351 -0.94 -9.81 2.35
CA LEU A 351 -1.67 -10.24 1.15
C LEU A 351 -2.30 -11.63 1.33
N ALA A 352 -1.63 -12.54 2.03
CA ALA A 352 -2.19 -13.85 2.37
C ALA A 352 -3.40 -13.72 3.31
N LEU A 353 -3.33 -12.86 4.33
CA LEU A 353 -4.48 -12.56 5.20
C LEU A 353 -5.65 -11.95 4.42
N GLN A 354 -5.37 -11.02 3.50
CA GLN A 354 -6.38 -10.44 2.61
C GLN A 354 -7.08 -11.52 1.77
N ALA A 355 -6.33 -12.45 1.20
CA ALA A 355 -6.89 -13.55 0.42
C ALA A 355 -7.78 -14.47 1.27
N ILE A 356 -7.38 -14.78 2.50
CA ILE A 356 -8.18 -15.56 3.45
C ILE A 356 -9.47 -14.81 3.82
N LEU A 357 -9.40 -13.51 4.09
CA LEU A 357 -10.58 -12.72 4.42
C LEU A 357 -11.58 -12.64 3.26
N PHE A 358 -11.10 -12.58 2.02
CA PHE A 358 -11.95 -12.48 0.84
C PHE A 358 -12.54 -13.83 0.41
N LEU A 359 -11.71 -14.87 0.25
CA LEU A 359 -12.18 -16.19 -0.20
C LEU A 359 -12.79 -16.99 0.94
N GLY A 360 -12.24 -16.83 2.14
CA GLY A 360 -12.66 -17.57 3.33
C GLY A 360 -13.96 -17.09 3.95
N SER A 361 -14.44 -15.90 3.58
CA SER A 361 -15.75 -15.42 3.98
C SER A 361 -16.89 -16.02 3.18
N THR A 362 -16.65 -16.48 1.94
CA THR A 362 -17.67 -17.04 1.04
C THR A 362 -18.41 -18.25 1.61
N PRO A 363 -17.75 -19.25 2.26
CA PRO A 363 -18.44 -20.39 2.86
C PRO A 363 -19.34 -20.04 4.04
N ILE A 364 -19.12 -18.90 4.68
CA ILE A 364 -19.92 -18.39 5.79
C ILE A 364 -21.05 -17.51 5.23
N GLY A 365 -20.68 -16.59 4.33
CA GLY A 365 -21.56 -15.62 3.69
C GLY A 365 -22.61 -16.21 2.77
N GLY A 366 -22.24 -17.22 1.98
CA GLY A 366 -23.11 -17.89 1.03
C GLY A 366 -24.37 -18.47 1.70
N PRO A 367 -24.25 -19.33 2.73
CA PRO A 367 -25.39 -19.84 3.48
C PRO A 367 -26.23 -18.74 4.14
N ILE A 368 -25.61 -17.73 4.75
CA ILE A 368 -26.33 -16.60 5.39
C ILE A 368 -27.21 -15.88 4.36
N LEU A 369 -26.64 -15.53 3.21
CA LEU A 369 -27.38 -14.88 2.13
C LEU A 369 -28.43 -15.79 1.52
N GLY A 370 -28.15 -17.09 1.42
CA GLY A 370 -29.10 -18.10 0.99
C GLY A 370 -30.36 -18.13 1.87
N VAL A 371 -30.19 -18.14 3.20
CA VAL A 371 -31.28 -18.06 4.18
C VAL A 371 -32.05 -16.75 4.03
N VAL A 372 -31.34 -15.63 3.94
CA VAL A 372 -31.97 -14.30 3.78
C VAL A 372 -32.78 -14.23 2.48
N CYS A 373 -32.27 -14.78 1.38
CA CYS A 373 -32.99 -14.83 0.11
C CYS A 373 -34.22 -15.75 0.12
N ASP A 374 -34.20 -16.82 0.92
CA ASP A 374 -35.34 -17.71 1.09
C ASP A 374 -36.42 -17.10 2.00
N LEU A 375 -36.04 -16.38 3.07
CA LEU A 375 -36.99 -15.79 4.01
C LEU A 375 -37.56 -14.44 3.56
N TRP A 376 -36.72 -13.56 2.98
CA TRP A 376 -37.08 -12.18 2.67
C TRP A 376 -36.92 -11.82 1.19
N GLY A 377 -36.61 -12.80 0.35
CA GLY A 377 -36.45 -12.63 -1.09
C GLY A 377 -35.06 -12.14 -1.51
N ALA A 378 -34.77 -12.26 -2.80
CA ALA A 378 -33.45 -11.98 -3.35
C ALA A 378 -33.05 -10.49 -3.24
N ARG A 379 -34.02 -9.57 -3.28
CA ARG A 379 -33.80 -8.14 -3.02
C ARG A 379 -33.21 -7.90 -1.64
N ALA A 380 -33.70 -8.60 -0.61
CA ALA A 380 -33.17 -8.49 0.75
C ALA A 380 -31.72 -8.98 0.83
N GLY A 381 -31.37 -10.03 0.09
CA GLY A 381 -29.97 -10.51 -0.02
C GLY A 381 -29.03 -9.47 -0.62
N LEU A 382 -29.43 -8.82 -1.73
CA LEU A 382 -28.65 -7.73 -2.33
C LEU A 382 -28.57 -6.51 -1.40
N ALA A 383 -29.67 -6.15 -0.75
CA ALA A 383 -29.72 -5.04 0.19
C ALA A 383 -28.82 -5.30 1.39
N LEU A 384 -28.80 -6.51 1.95
CA LEU A 384 -27.91 -6.89 3.05
C LEU A 384 -26.43 -6.70 2.66
N GLY A 385 -26.03 -7.15 1.47
CA GLY A 385 -24.69 -6.91 0.96
C GLY A 385 -24.37 -5.43 0.76
N GLY A 386 -25.32 -4.67 0.23
CA GLY A 386 -25.19 -3.22 0.05
C GLY A 386 -25.06 -2.46 1.37
N PHE A 387 -25.90 -2.76 2.35
CA PHE A 387 -25.82 -2.18 3.70
C PHE A 387 -24.58 -2.62 4.46
N ALA A 388 -24.09 -3.85 4.27
CA ALA A 388 -22.81 -4.29 4.83
C ALA A 388 -21.65 -3.46 4.26
N ALA A 389 -21.65 -3.17 2.96
CA ALA A 389 -20.64 -2.31 2.33
C ALA A 389 -20.75 -0.84 2.76
N LEU A 390 -21.97 -0.31 2.89
CA LEU A 390 -22.20 1.03 3.46
C LEU A 390 -21.78 1.11 4.93
N GLY A 391 -22.07 0.09 5.73
CA GLY A 391 -21.67 0.00 7.13
C GLY A 391 -20.15 -0.11 7.28
N ALA A 392 -19.49 -0.90 6.42
CA ALA A 392 -18.03 -0.95 6.34
C ALA A 392 -17.44 0.42 5.98
N ALA A 393 -18.05 1.13 5.03
CA ALA A 393 -17.63 2.47 4.65
C ALA A 393 -17.89 3.50 5.76
N ALA A 394 -19.03 3.45 6.44
CA ALA A 394 -19.35 4.33 7.56
C ALA A 394 -18.43 4.08 8.77
N TRP A 395 -18.11 2.82 9.06
CA TRP A 395 -17.12 2.47 10.08
C TRP A 395 -15.72 2.92 9.68
N GLY A 396 -15.31 2.66 8.44
CA GLY A 396 -14.01 3.11 7.92
C GLY A 396 -13.91 4.63 7.89
N ALA A 397 -15.00 5.32 7.54
CA ALA A 397 -15.14 6.75 7.63
C ALA A 397 -15.06 7.20 9.08
N ALA A 398 -15.82 6.66 10.03
CA ALA A 398 -15.78 7.06 11.45
C ALA A 398 -14.41 6.81 12.10
N ALA A 399 -13.72 5.74 11.71
CA ALA A 399 -12.36 5.44 12.16
C ALA A 399 -11.29 6.35 11.51
N PHE A 400 -11.63 7.01 10.39
CA PHE A 400 -10.81 8.05 9.73
C PHE A 400 -11.33 9.48 9.91
N TRP A 401 -12.56 9.66 10.40
CA TRP A 401 -13.25 10.93 10.58
C TRP A 401 -12.64 11.54 11.81
N PRO A 402 -11.99 12.68 11.64
CA PRO A 402 -10.63 12.90 12.06
C PRO A 402 -10.49 12.60 13.56
N ALA A 403 -9.50 11.75 13.88
CA ALA A 403 -8.48 12.26 14.80
C ALA A 403 -8.12 13.61 14.21
N ARG A 404 -8.75 14.68 14.75
CA ARG A 404 -8.16 15.99 14.69
C ARG A 404 -6.69 15.71 14.97
N VAL A 405 -5.82 16.22 14.11
CA VAL A 405 -4.56 16.74 14.62
C VAL A 405 -5.02 17.56 15.82
N ASP A 406 -4.92 16.98 17.03
CA ASP A 406 -5.03 17.79 18.24
C ASP A 406 -4.06 18.92 17.91
N GLU A 407 -4.56 20.15 17.82
CA GLU A 407 -3.68 21.29 17.67
C GLU A 407 -2.57 21.05 18.68
N PRO A 408 -1.31 20.89 18.24
CA PRO A 408 -0.25 20.54 19.16
C PRO A 408 -0.33 21.56 20.29
N PRO A 409 -0.28 21.12 21.56
CA PRO A 409 -0.54 22.00 22.70
C PRO A 409 0.26 23.29 22.50
N PRO A 410 -0.35 24.46 22.77
CA PRO A 410 0.20 25.74 22.35
C PRO A 410 1.68 25.82 22.75
N PRO A 411 2.53 26.37 21.86
CA PRO A 411 3.95 26.39 22.11
C PRO A 411 4.23 27.19 23.38
N ILE A 412 5.20 26.71 24.17
CA ILE A 412 5.71 27.49 25.30
C ILE A 412 6.73 28.46 24.72
N ILE A 413 6.57 29.75 24.97
CA ILE A 413 7.52 30.76 24.50
C ILE A 413 8.58 30.94 25.59
N ASN A 414 9.84 30.73 25.22
CA ASN A 414 10.96 30.92 26.15
C ASN A 414 11.30 32.42 26.34
N SER A 415 12.24 32.72 27.22
CA SER A 415 12.66 34.10 27.53
C SER A 415 13.30 34.87 26.37
N LEU A 416 13.70 34.18 25.30
CA LEU A 416 14.25 34.74 24.05
C LEU A 416 13.17 34.89 22.94
N GLY A 417 11.91 34.63 23.27
CA GLY A 417 10.80 34.69 22.30
C GLY A 417 10.79 33.52 21.31
N ILE A 418 11.44 32.39 21.62
CA ILE A 418 11.46 31.19 20.78
C ILE A 418 10.29 30.27 21.20
N PRO A 419 9.35 29.96 20.30
CA PRO A 419 8.28 29.00 20.57
C PRO A 419 8.81 27.57 20.66
N LEU A 420 8.37 26.83 21.68
CA LEU A 420 8.73 25.42 21.93
C LEU A 420 7.51 24.52 21.70
N HIS A 421 7.52 23.80 20.58
CA HIS A 421 6.45 22.93 20.13
C HIS A 421 6.61 21.50 20.63
N ALA A 422 5.52 20.87 21.04
CA ALA A 422 5.51 19.45 21.34
C ALA A 422 5.59 18.64 20.04
N VAL A 423 6.49 17.65 19.99
CA VAL A 423 6.64 16.74 18.86
C VAL A 423 6.12 15.37 19.26
N GLU A 424 5.07 14.92 18.59
CA GLU A 424 4.47 13.60 18.81
C GLU A 424 5.50 12.49 18.58
N GLY A 425 5.64 11.58 19.54
CA GLY A 425 6.66 10.53 19.50
C GLY A 425 7.97 10.88 20.21
N THR A 426 8.10 12.10 20.75
CA THR A 426 9.22 12.49 21.62
C THR A 426 8.72 12.92 23.00
N SER A 427 9.59 12.88 24.00
CA SER A 427 9.30 13.41 25.35
C SER A 427 9.77 14.86 25.54
N VAL A 428 10.16 15.56 24.47
CA VAL A 428 10.75 16.89 24.50
C VAL A 428 9.92 17.89 23.69
N ARG A 429 10.15 19.18 23.94
CA ARG A 429 9.62 20.26 23.10
C ARG A 429 10.73 20.87 22.27
N PHE A 430 10.52 20.99 20.97
CA PHE A 430 11.49 21.54 20.02
C PHE A 430 11.31 23.04 19.84
N ALA A 431 12.43 23.78 19.79
CA ALA A 431 12.43 25.14 19.28
C ALA A 431 11.92 25.18 17.84
N ALA A 432 11.02 26.13 17.57
CA ALA A 432 10.41 26.34 16.27
C ALA A 432 11.44 26.54 15.15
N TRP A 433 12.60 27.10 15.46
CA TRP A 433 13.69 27.37 14.53
C TRP A 433 15.05 27.18 15.21
N GLU A 434 16.11 27.19 14.41
CA GLU A 434 17.49 27.21 14.87
C GLU A 434 17.77 28.47 15.71
N THR A 435 18.71 28.37 16.66
CA THR A 435 19.12 29.52 17.46
C THR A 435 19.59 30.64 16.53
N ARG A 436 19.00 31.83 16.64
CA ARG A 436 19.33 32.95 15.74
C ARG A 436 20.56 33.71 16.21
N VAL A 437 21.15 34.49 15.32
CA VAL A 437 22.28 35.39 15.64
C VAL A 437 21.96 36.28 16.83
N ARG A 438 20.76 36.87 16.90
CA ARG A 438 20.36 37.72 18.04
C ARG A 438 20.24 36.96 19.36
N ASP A 439 19.77 35.72 19.30
CA ASP A 439 19.57 34.88 20.49
C ASP A 439 20.95 34.51 21.08
N PHE A 440 21.90 34.13 20.20
CA PHE A 440 23.27 33.82 20.59
C PHE A 440 24.05 35.07 21.04
N ALA A 441 23.82 36.23 20.41
CA ALA A 441 24.42 37.48 20.83
C ALA A 441 24.00 37.85 22.26
N GLU A 442 22.73 37.69 22.61
CA GLU A 442 22.24 37.92 23.98
C GLU A 442 22.92 36.99 24.99
N PHE A 443 23.17 35.73 24.64
CA PHE A 443 23.95 34.81 25.46
C PHE A 443 25.38 35.33 25.70
N VAL A 444 26.09 35.70 24.64
CA VAL A 444 27.48 36.17 24.72
C VAL A 444 27.57 37.44 25.57
N GLU A 445 26.67 38.40 25.36
CA GLU A 445 26.61 39.66 26.10
C GLU A 445 26.22 39.45 27.57
N ALA A 446 25.22 38.63 27.85
CA ALA A 446 24.72 38.43 29.21
C ALA A 446 25.64 37.58 30.10
N SER A 447 26.47 36.73 29.51
CA SER A 447 27.36 35.80 30.25
C SER A 447 28.84 36.16 30.18
N ASN A 448 29.22 37.17 29.38
CA ASN A 448 30.61 37.44 29.01
C ASN A 448 31.31 36.18 28.47
N TYR A 449 30.59 35.38 27.67
CA TYR A 449 31.12 34.14 27.14
C TYR A 449 32.28 34.42 26.19
N LEU A 450 33.39 33.70 26.39
CA LEU A 450 34.51 33.72 25.47
C LEU A 450 34.16 32.89 24.25
N ASP A 451 33.64 33.56 23.24
CA ASP A 451 33.18 32.99 21.97
C ASP A 451 34.33 32.67 21.00
N GLY A 452 35.52 32.37 21.53
CA GLY A 452 36.70 31.87 20.80
C GLY A 452 37.42 32.94 19.98
N GLU A 453 38.63 33.32 20.39
CA GLU A 453 39.57 34.02 19.49
C GLU A 453 40.14 33.05 18.43
N PRO A 454 40.56 33.56 17.25
CA PRO A 454 40.99 32.76 16.09
C PRO A 454 41.95 31.59 16.40
N PRO A 455 41.87 30.45 15.67
CA PRO A 455 41.30 30.27 14.33
C PRO A 455 39.83 29.83 14.40
N ALA A 456 38.87 30.76 14.37
CA ALA A 456 38.29 31.43 13.19
C ALA A 456 37.56 30.42 12.30
N CYS A 457 36.24 30.53 12.31
CA CYS A 457 35.28 29.71 11.60
C CYS A 457 35.78 29.34 10.19
N PHE A 458 35.74 28.05 9.90
CA PHE A 458 35.94 27.50 8.57
C PHE A 458 34.89 28.05 7.62
N ARG A 459 35.33 28.66 6.52
CA ARG A 459 34.46 29.01 5.39
C ARG A 459 35.10 28.71 4.04
N LEU A 460 34.26 28.46 3.05
CA LEU A 460 34.63 28.46 1.65
C LEU A 460 34.51 29.90 1.08
N PRO A 461 35.56 30.43 0.41
CA PRO A 461 35.46 31.72 -0.27
C PRO A 461 34.48 31.67 -1.47
N PRO A 462 33.87 32.82 -1.86
CA PRO A 462 33.08 32.92 -3.08
C PRO A 462 33.86 32.52 -4.35
N GLY A 463 33.14 32.10 -5.39
CA GLY A 463 33.70 31.63 -6.67
C GLY A 463 34.07 30.14 -6.67
N ASP A 464 35.06 29.77 -7.49
CA ASP A 464 35.47 28.37 -7.70
C ASP A 464 36.51 27.86 -6.67
N ALA A 465 36.75 28.61 -5.60
CA ALA A 465 37.73 28.26 -4.58
C ALA A 465 37.36 26.93 -3.89
N SER A 466 38.30 26.00 -3.80
CA SER A 466 38.15 24.73 -3.09
C SER A 466 38.96 24.68 -1.80
N THR A 467 39.80 25.69 -1.56
CA THR A 467 40.61 25.80 -0.34
C THR A 467 39.84 26.58 0.72
N PRO A 468 39.57 25.97 1.88
CA PRO A 468 38.90 26.65 2.97
C PRO A 468 39.82 27.67 3.64
N VAL A 469 39.22 28.72 4.20
CA VAL A 469 39.90 29.74 5.00
C VAL A 469 39.33 29.78 6.41
N PHE A 470 40.16 30.20 7.36
CA PHE A 470 39.86 30.29 8.79
C PHE A 470 39.99 31.76 9.21
N ASP A 471 39.07 32.58 8.74
CA ASP A 471 39.07 34.04 8.94
C ASP A 471 37.70 34.60 9.36
N ALA A 472 36.69 33.74 9.52
CA ALA A 472 35.33 34.14 9.86
C ALA A 472 35.01 33.94 11.35
N THR A 473 33.92 34.55 11.79
CA THR A 473 33.31 34.34 13.12
C THR A 473 31.80 34.26 12.99
N TRP A 474 31.09 33.94 14.07
CA TRP A 474 29.62 34.04 14.07
C TRP A 474 29.13 35.49 13.93
N ARG A 475 29.97 36.49 14.28
CA ARG A 475 29.66 37.93 14.13
C ARG A 475 29.94 38.44 12.72
N ASP A 476 30.94 37.87 12.06
CA ASP A 476 31.34 38.17 10.69
C ASP A 476 31.60 36.87 9.94
N PRO A 477 30.54 36.24 9.37
CA PRO A 477 30.66 34.97 8.65
C PRO A 477 31.27 35.13 7.25
N GLY A 478 31.61 36.36 6.83
CA GLY A 478 32.10 36.67 5.49
C GLY A 478 30.99 36.97 4.47
N PHE A 479 29.75 37.13 4.92
CA PHE A 479 28.60 37.56 4.13
C PHE A 479 27.55 38.28 5.00
N ALA A 480 26.54 38.88 4.36
CA ALA A 480 25.50 39.62 5.07
C ALA A 480 24.56 38.66 5.81
N GLN A 481 24.61 38.70 7.15
CA GLN A 481 23.76 37.87 8.00
C GLN A 481 23.03 38.73 9.04
N GLY A 482 21.69 38.76 8.97
CA GLY A 482 20.86 39.53 9.89
C GLY A 482 20.60 38.81 11.23
N GLY A 483 20.10 39.54 12.23
CA GLY A 483 19.80 39.00 13.55
C GLY A 483 18.76 37.86 13.60
N ASP A 484 17.91 37.77 12.57
CA ASP A 484 16.88 36.72 12.42
C ASP A 484 17.38 35.46 11.68
N HIS A 485 18.61 35.45 11.18
CA HIS A 485 19.23 34.28 10.55
C HIS A 485 19.73 33.30 11.62
N PRO A 486 19.85 31.99 11.29
CA PRO A 486 20.49 31.03 12.18
C PRO A 486 21.94 31.44 12.48
N VAL A 487 22.35 31.30 13.74
CA VAL A 487 23.77 31.47 14.08
C VAL A 487 24.58 30.32 13.49
N ILE A 488 25.71 30.67 12.88
CA ILE A 488 26.67 29.75 12.25
C ILE A 488 28.08 30.03 12.78
N GLY A 489 29.04 29.17 12.49
CA GLY A 489 30.41 29.35 12.99
C GLY A 489 30.52 29.15 14.50
N VAL A 490 29.63 28.31 15.03
CA VAL A 490 29.55 27.91 16.44
C VAL A 490 29.91 26.43 16.57
N SER A 491 30.73 26.14 17.58
CA SER A 491 31.14 24.80 17.97
C SER A 491 30.03 24.09 18.76
N TYR A 492 30.19 22.79 18.94
CA TYR A 492 29.32 22.01 19.81
C TYR A 492 29.39 22.51 21.26
N GLU A 493 30.57 22.91 21.74
CA GLU A 493 30.78 23.45 23.07
C GLU A 493 30.08 24.80 23.25
N ASP A 494 30.08 25.66 22.23
CA ASP A 494 29.34 26.93 22.24
C ASP A 494 27.82 26.66 22.37
N ALA A 495 27.32 25.67 21.63
CA ALA A 495 25.92 25.28 21.66
C ALA A 495 25.51 24.70 23.03
N LEU A 496 26.37 23.89 23.65
CA LEU A 496 26.14 23.38 25.01
C LEU A 496 26.21 24.49 26.07
N ALA A 497 27.15 25.43 25.94
CA ALA A 497 27.28 26.57 26.84
C ALA A 497 26.03 27.46 26.78
N PHE A 498 25.51 27.71 25.57
CA PHE A 498 24.24 28.40 25.35
C PHE A 498 23.07 27.68 26.04
N CYS A 499 22.95 26.36 25.86
CA CYS A 499 21.91 25.54 26.51
C CYS A 499 21.99 25.62 28.04
N GLY A 500 23.20 25.53 28.60
CA GLY A 500 23.44 25.64 30.04
C GLY A 500 23.08 27.01 30.61
N TRP A 501 23.48 28.08 29.92
CA TRP A 501 23.12 29.45 30.28
C TRP A 501 21.61 29.68 30.26
N LEU A 502 20.93 29.28 29.19
CA LEU A 502 19.48 29.47 29.05
C LEU A 502 18.73 28.65 30.11
N THR A 503 19.18 27.44 30.40
CA THR A 503 18.64 26.62 31.50
C THR A 503 18.78 27.31 32.85
N GLY A 504 19.96 27.85 33.16
CA GLY A 504 20.20 28.57 34.41
C GLY A 504 19.31 29.82 34.53
N ARG A 505 19.24 30.61 33.45
CA ARG A 505 18.41 31.80 33.36
C ARG A 505 16.94 31.50 33.60
N GLU A 506 16.38 30.49 32.94
CA GLU A 506 14.95 30.18 33.03
C GLU A 506 14.54 29.44 34.30
N ARG A 507 15.45 28.66 34.90
CA ARG A 507 15.22 28.11 36.24
C ARG A 507 15.22 29.22 37.30
N ALA A 508 16.09 30.22 37.18
CA ALA A 508 16.17 31.34 38.12
C ALA A 508 14.90 32.21 38.12
N THR A 509 14.25 32.37 36.97
CA THR A 509 12.97 33.10 36.84
C THR A 509 11.74 32.24 37.10
N GLY A 510 11.90 30.92 37.25
CA GLY A 510 10.79 29.97 37.37
C GLY A 510 10.03 29.72 36.07
N ALA A 511 10.58 30.12 34.91
CA ALA A 511 9.97 29.91 33.60
C ALA A 511 9.97 28.43 33.18
N ILE A 512 10.92 27.62 33.67
CA ILE A 512 10.96 26.17 33.52
C ILE A 512 11.12 25.48 34.88
N ARG A 513 10.66 24.23 34.99
CA ARG A 513 10.75 23.47 36.24
C ARG A 513 12.21 23.14 36.61
N PRO A 514 12.51 22.92 37.91
CA PRO A 514 13.86 22.51 38.35
C PRO A 514 14.37 21.23 37.68
N ASP A 515 13.47 20.33 37.29
CA ASP A 515 13.79 19.08 36.59
C ASP A 515 13.93 19.25 35.06
N GLN A 516 13.73 20.44 34.52
CA GLN A 516 13.80 20.69 33.07
C GLN A 516 15.09 21.40 32.67
N GLU A 517 15.61 21.08 31.50
CA GLU A 517 16.80 21.72 30.92
C GLU A 517 16.66 21.90 29.41
N TYR A 518 17.32 22.93 28.90
CA TYR A 518 17.62 23.05 27.49
C TYR A 518 18.83 22.20 27.15
N ARG A 519 18.75 21.49 26.02
CA ARG A 519 19.86 20.75 25.43
C ARG A 519 19.70 20.68 23.92
N LEU A 520 20.70 20.13 23.25
CA LEU A 520 20.58 19.75 21.85
C LEU A 520 19.65 18.53 21.69
N PRO A 521 18.90 18.43 20.58
CA PRO A 521 18.12 17.24 20.26
C PRO A 521 19.04 16.04 20.07
N THR A 522 18.57 14.85 20.43
CA THR A 522 19.25 13.60 20.02
C THR A 522 19.01 13.31 18.54
N ASP A 523 19.83 12.45 17.95
CA ASP A 523 19.68 12.00 16.56
C ASP A 523 18.30 11.37 16.29
N ALA A 524 17.81 10.59 17.26
CA ALA A 524 16.49 9.95 17.20
C ALA A 524 15.34 10.96 17.31
N GLU A 525 15.42 11.90 18.26
CA GLU A 525 14.41 12.95 18.41
C GLU A 525 14.37 13.85 17.18
N TRP A 526 15.53 14.22 16.62
CA TRP A 526 15.61 15.03 15.40
C TRP A 526 14.96 14.30 14.23
N THR A 527 15.22 12.99 14.09
CA THR A 527 14.61 12.15 13.04
C THR A 527 13.08 12.14 13.14
N VAL A 528 12.52 12.06 14.36
CA VAL A 528 11.07 12.14 14.57
C VAL A 528 10.53 13.54 14.26
N ALA A 529 11.24 14.59 14.71
CA ALA A 529 10.83 15.98 14.52
C ALA A 529 10.86 16.44 13.06
N ALA A 530 11.74 15.85 12.23
CA ALA A 530 11.88 16.18 10.82
C ALA A 530 10.64 15.76 10.01
N ASP A 531 9.99 14.66 10.38
CA ASP A 531 8.74 14.15 9.79
C ASP A 531 8.80 13.88 8.28
N PHE A 532 9.98 13.55 7.74
CA PHE A 532 10.14 13.29 6.32
C PHE A 532 9.85 11.84 5.94
N HIS A 533 9.31 11.66 4.74
CA HIS A 533 8.99 10.37 4.14
C HIS A 533 9.56 10.29 2.73
N GLY A 534 10.65 9.55 2.53
CA GLY A 534 11.27 9.36 1.22
C GLY A 534 12.81 9.32 1.30
N PRO A 535 13.51 9.50 0.16
CA PRO A 535 14.95 9.67 0.12
C PRO A 535 15.40 11.11 0.44
N TYR A 536 14.56 12.13 0.23
CA TYR A 536 14.85 13.55 0.49
C TYR A 536 13.75 14.21 1.35
N PRO A 537 14.02 15.36 2.00
CA PRO A 537 13.02 16.11 2.79
C PRO A 537 11.73 16.43 2.03
N TRP A 538 11.83 16.70 0.73
CA TRP A 538 10.71 16.99 -0.17
C TRP A 538 10.17 15.75 -0.91
N GLY A 539 10.60 14.54 -0.54
CA GLY A 539 10.16 13.27 -1.12
C GLY A 539 11.07 12.75 -2.25
N ASN A 540 10.50 12.18 -3.31
CA ASN A 540 11.26 11.53 -4.39
C ASN A 540 11.54 12.45 -5.60
N ALA A 541 10.91 13.63 -5.64
CA ALA A 541 10.97 14.52 -6.79
C ALA A 541 12.28 15.31 -6.84
N LEU A 542 12.86 15.47 -8.02
CA LEU A 542 13.98 16.38 -8.26
C LEU A 542 13.64 17.20 -9.52
N PRO A 543 13.81 18.55 -9.49
CA PRO A 543 14.26 19.38 -8.36
C PRO A 543 13.24 19.44 -7.19
N PRO A 544 13.62 19.99 -6.02
CA PRO A 544 12.69 20.28 -4.93
C PRO A 544 11.53 21.19 -5.39
N GLY A 545 10.39 21.12 -4.71
CA GLY A 545 9.28 22.05 -4.92
C GLY A 545 9.56 23.43 -4.32
N GLU A 546 8.84 24.45 -4.79
CA GLU A 546 8.94 25.81 -4.26
C GLU A 546 8.76 25.83 -2.73
N GLY A 547 9.66 26.53 -2.04
CA GLY A 547 9.63 26.65 -0.58
C GLY A 547 10.07 25.38 0.18
N ALA A 548 10.71 24.41 -0.47
CA ALA A 548 11.18 23.18 0.17
C ALA A 548 12.24 23.39 1.28
N GLY A 549 12.95 24.51 1.24
CA GLY A 549 14.05 24.85 2.15
C GLY A 549 15.14 25.61 1.43
N ASN A 550 16.21 25.92 2.15
CA ASN A 550 17.40 26.60 1.63
C ASN A 550 18.53 25.59 1.39
N PHE A 551 19.02 25.52 0.15
CA PHE A 551 19.96 24.49 -0.33
C PHE A 551 21.01 25.08 -1.29
N GLY A 552 22.00 24.26 -1.69
CA GLY A 552 22.97 24.61 -2.75
C GLY A 552 22.34 24.68 -4.15
N ASP A 553 21.51 25.67 -4.36
CA ASP A 553 20.60 25.88 -5.49
C ASP A 553 21.15 26.89 -6.53
N VAL A 554 20.29 27.42 -7.41
CA VAL A 554 20.68 28.44 -8.39
C VAL A 554 21.07 29.77 -7.73
N ALA A 555 20.50 30.14 -6.57
CA ALA A 555 20.94 31.31 -5.82
C ALA A 555 22.38 31.12 -5.31
N TYR A 556 22.67 29.98 -4.69
CA TYR A 556 24.02 29.61 -4.25
C TYR A 556 25.03 29.60 -5.42
N ALA A 557 24.63 29.07 -6.58
CA ALA A 557 25.48 29.05 -7.78
C ALA A 557 25.93 30.43 -8.27
N LYS A 558 25.13 31.48 -8.03
CA LYS A 558 25.51 32.87 -8.41
C LYS A 558 26.74 33.35 -7.63
N THR A 559 26.90 32.88 -6.39
CA THR A 559 28.01 33.26 -5.51
C THR A 559 29.17 32.26 -5.56
N TYR A 560 28.88 30.95 -5.56
CA TYR A 560 29.88 29.88 -5.39
C TYR A 560 30.07 28.99 -6.63
N ARG A 561 29.45 29.34 -7.77
CA ARG A 561 29.61 28.69 -9.10
C ARG A 561 29.39 27.18 -9.16
N LYS A 562 28.72 26.62 -8.16
CA LYS A 562 28.35 25.20 -8.06
C LYS A 562 26.88 25.09 -7.73
N SER A 563 26.13 24.24 -8.44
CA SER A 563 24.80 23.79 -7.99
C SER A 563 24.41 22.51 -8.72
N ARG A 564 23.71 21.62 -8.03
CA ARG A 564 23.13 20.40 -8.59
C ARG A 564 21.61 20.34 -8.51
N LEU A 565 20.97 21.39 -7.98
CA LEU A 565 19.52 21.48 -7.86
C LEU A 565 18.87 22.33 -8.95
N ALA A 566 19.64 22.86 -9.91
CA ALA A 566 19.09 23.59 -11.04
C ALA A 566 17.97 22.80 -11.74
N PRO A 567 16.82 23.43 -12.06
CA PRO A 567 16.55 24.87 -12.03
C PRO A 567 15.96 25.43 -10.72
N PHE A 568 16.06 24.74 -9.58
CA PHE A 568 15.56 25.23 -8.29
C PHE A 568 16.26 26.53 -7.85
N ASP A 569 15.48 27.54 -7.47
CA ASP A 569 15.95 28.81 -6.90
C ASP A 569 15.09 29.11 -5.65
N ASP A 570 15.70 29.10 -4.46
CA ASP A 570 15.07 29.42 -3.18
C ASP A 570 15.23 30.91 -2.80
N GLY A 571 16.00 31.66 -3.58
CA GLY A 571 16.25 33.09 -3.39
C GLY A 571 17.36 33.42 -2.38
N PHE A 572 17.98 32.44 -1.73
CA PHE A 572 18.99 32.64 -0.70
C PHE A 572 20.30 31.94 -1.06
N ALA A 573 21.33 32.71 -1.42
CA ALA A 573 22.64 32.14 -1.74
C ALA A 573 23.39 31.59 -0.52
N GLU A 574 23.00 32.02 0.69
CA GLU A 574 23.60 31.71 1.99
C GLU A 574 22.46 31.50 2.99
N THR A 575 22.68 31.66 4.30
CA THR A 575 21.61 31.48 5.30
C THR A 575 20.35 32.31 5.00
N ALA A 576 19.19 31.72 5.24
CA ALA A 576 17.89 32.38 5.17
C ALA A 576 17.38 32.74 6.60
N PRO A 577 16.56 33.81 6.75
CA PRO A 577 15.91 34.11 8.03
C PRO A 577 15.13 32.92 8.59
N ALA A 578 15.12 32.74 9.91
CA ALA A 578 14.53 31.60 10.66
C ALA A 578 13.08 31.24 10.27
N THR A 579 12.32 32.16 9.69
CA THR A 579 10.91 31.99 9.30
C THR A 579 10.68 32.17 7.80
N ALA A 580 11.74 32.10 6.97
CA ALA A 580 11.65 32.30 5.53
C ALA A 580 10.82 31.22 4.82
N PHE A 581 10.85 29.99 5.35
CA PHE A 581 10.09 28.85 4.83
C PHE A 581 8.98 28.44 5.79
N ALA A 582 7.93 27.82 5.25
CA ALA A 582 6.81 27.33 6.05
C ALA A 582 7.25 26.25 7.06
N PRO A 583 6.67 26.21 8.26
CA PRO A 583 6.97 25.17 9.23
C PRO A 583 6.36 23.82 8.81
N ASN A 584 6.91 22.73 9.33
CA ASN A 584 6.30 21.41 9.22
C ASN A 584 5.05 21.28 10.12
N ARG A 585 4.41 20.10 10.16
CA ARG A 585 3.19 19.87 10.94
C ARG A 585 3.31 20.13 12.44
N PHE A 586 4.53 20.15 12.97
CA PHE A 586 4.81 20.43 14.38
C PHE A 586 5.05 21.92 14.66
N GLY A 587 5.09 22.77 13.64
CA GLY A 587 5.49 24.18 13.81
C GLY A 587 7.00 24.43 13.71
N LEU A 588 7.77 23.46 13.20
CA LEU A 588 9.23 23.57 13.09
C LEU A 588 9.66 24.03 11.69
N HIS A 589 10.40 25.12 11.63
CA HIS A 589 11.02 25.68 10.43
C HIS A 589 12.37 25.00 10.14
N HIS A 590 12.76 25.05 8.86
CA HIS A 590 14.08 24.66 8.34
C HIS A 590 14.55 23.23 8.62
N MET A 591 13.67 22.32 9.06
CA MET A 591 14.03 20.91 9.25
C MET A 591 14.61 20.27 7.98
N ALA A 592 14.22 20.76 6.80
CA ALA A 592 14.66 20.26 5.50
C ALA A 592 16.06 20.77 5.13
N GLY A 593 16.36 22.04 5.43
CA GLY A 593 17.62 22.68 5.13
C GLY A 593 17.61 24.18 5.45
N ASN A 594 18.80 24.67 5.80
CA ASN A 594 19.24 26.06 5.86
C ASN A 594 20.68 26.02 6.38
N VAL A 595 20.85 25.42 7.57
CA VAL A 595 22.14 25.08 8.16
C VAL A 595 22.10 23.65 8.68
N TRP A 596 23.27 23.02 8.78
CA TRP A 596 23.43 21.81 9.57
C TRP A 596 23.22 22.11 11.04
N GLU A 597 22.66 21.17 11.78
CA GLU A 597 22.38 21.33 13.21
C GLU A 597 23.15 20.31 14.03
N TRP A 598 23.90 20.77 15.03
CA TRP A 598 24.50 19.89 16.04
C TRP A 598 23.43 19.08 16.78
N THR A 599 23.60 17.75 16.85
CA THR A 599 22.70 16.84 17.55
C THR A 599 23.45 15.76 18.36
N GLY A 600 22.80 15.24 19.39
CA GLY A 600 23.29 14.11 20.18
C GLY A 600 24.55 14.39 21.01
N ALA A 601 25.11 13.31 21.54
CA ALA A 601 26.38 13.30 22.27
C ALA A 601 27.53 12.81 21.35
N PRO A 602 28.79 13.13 21.66
CA PRO A 602 29.95 12.56 20.98
C PRO A 602 29.92 11.03 21.02
N ASP A 603 30.36 10.36 19.95
CA ASP A 603 30.63 8.91 19.97
C ASP A 603 31.92 8.56 20.73
N ALA A 604 32.27 7.27 20.73
CA ALA A 604 33.47 6.74 21.36
C ALA A 604 34.77 7.37 20.80
N GLU A 605 34.73 7.84 19.55
CA GLU A 605 35.83 8.54 18.88
C GLU A 605 35.80 10.06 19.08
N GLY A 606 34.82 10.59 19.81
CA GLY A 606 34.66 12.02 20.08
C GLY A 606 34.03 12.81 18.93
N LYS A 607 33.47 12.15 17.91
CA LYS A 607 32.75 12.82 16.82
C LYS A 607 31.30 13.07 17.19
N ILE A 608 30.82 14.25 16.87
CA ILE A 608 29.46 14.73 17.18
C ILE A 608 28.60 14.60 15.94
N ALA A 609 27.35 14.17 16.14
CA ALA A 609 26.39 14.08 15.06
C ALA A 609 25.86 15.47 14.66
N PHE A 610 25.58 15.66 13.39
CA PHE A 610 24.83 16.81 12.89
C PHE A 610 23.85 16.38 11.81
N ARG A 611 22.72 17.08 11.74
CA ARG A 611 21.54 16.69 10.94
C ARG A 611 20.99 17.86 10.13
N GLY A 612 20.15 17.53 9.14
CA GLY A 612 19.53 18.50 8.24
C GLY A 612 20.21 18.55 6.88
N ALA A 613 20.32 19.75 6.35
CA ALA A 613 21.13 20.11 5.19
C ALA A 613 21.45 21.61 5.26
N SER A 614 22.50 22.05 4.59
CA SER A 614 22.88 23.46 4.52
C SER A 614 22.74 24.04 3.11
N TRP A 615 22.69 25.37 3.05
CA TRP A 615 22.86 26.16 1.83
C TRP A 615 24.16 25.84 1.07
N SER A 616 25.22 25.41 1.78
CA SER A 616 26.54 25.08 1.21
C SER A 616 26.61 23.68 0.58
N ASN A 617 25.59 22.85 0.78
CA ASN A 617 25.64 21.44 0.39
C ASN A 617 25.43 21.29 -1.12
N ASP A 618 26.37 20.68 -1.85
CA ASP A 618 26.43 20.71 -3.32
C ASP A 618 26.27 19.33 -3.99
N HIS A 619 25.82 18.32 -3.24
CA HIS A 619 25.67 16.95 -3.71
C HIS A 619 24.37 16.28 -3.24
N LEU A 620 23.75 15.49 -4.12
CA LEU A 620 22.44 14.86 -3.87
C LEU A 620 22.44 13.93 -2.64
N GLY A 621 23.54 13.20 -2.39
CA GLY A 621 23.68 12.37 -1.22
C GLY A 621 23.57 13.16 0.08
N GLY A 622 24.08 14.39 0.11
CA GLY A 622 24.06 15.25 1.29
C GLY A 622 22.68 15.76 1.69
N TYR A 623 21.68 15.71 0.81
CA TYR A 623 20.30 16.11 1.16
C TYR A 623 19.48 14.96 1.76
N GLY A 624 20.05 13.76 1.90
CA GLY A 624 19.35 12.63 2.51
C GLY A 624 19.14 12.85 4.01
N TYR A 625 17.90 13.09 4.44
CA TYR A 625 17.59 13.39 5.84
C TYR A 625 17.83 12.22 6.81
N GLN A 626 17.99 10.98 6.29
CA GLN A 626 18.31 9.79 7.09
C GLN A 626 19.79 9.71 7.47
N LEU A 627 20.65 10.54 6.87
CA LEU A 627 22.08 10.52 7.14
C LEU A 627 22.37 11.27 8.44
N SER A 628 22.97 10.56 9.39
CA SER A 628 23.62 11.15 10.56
C SER A 628 25.09 11.38 10.21
N ASN A 629 25.43 12.61 9.85
CA ASN A 629 26.82 12.97 9.59
C ASN A 629 27.53 13.19 10.93
N ARG A 630 28.82 12.82 11.01
CA ARG A 630 29.60 12.91 12.25
C ARG A 630 30.94 13.56 11.99
N TRP A 631 31.28 14.58 12.77
CA TRP A 631 32.55 15.30 12.66
C TRP A 631 33.06 15.75 14.03
N ASN A 632 34.33 16.13 14.09
CA ASN A 632 34.87 16.84 15.26
C ASN A 632 34.13 18.16 15.47
N SER A 633 34.04 18.62 16.72
CA SER A 633 33.53 19.97 17.00
C SER A 633 34.38 21.00 16.28
N LEU A 634 33.79 21.69 15.31
CA LEU A 634 34.46 22.68 14.47
C LEU A 634 33.49 23.81 14.19
N ARG A 635 34.00 25.05 14.21
CA ARG A 635 33.23 26.23 13.83
C ARG A 635 33.21 26.30 12.31
N ALA A 636 32.06 26.08 11.70
CA ALA A 636 31.88 26.10 10.25
C ALA A 636 30.72 27.01 9.85
N HIS A 637 30.84 27.67 8.70
CA HIS A 637 29.90 28.69 8.22
C HIS A 637 28.51 28.15 7.82
N ASP A 638 28.32 26.84 7.88
CA ASP A 638 27.12 26.14 7.48
C ASP A 638 26.56 25.25 8.59
N ILE A 639 27.16 25.29 9.79
CA ILE A 639 26.71 24.55 10.96
C ILE A 639 26.26 25.51 12.06
N GLY A 640 25.03 25.32 12.51
CA GLY A 640 24.42 25.94 13.68
C GLY A 640 23.83 24.89 14.61
N PHE A 641 22.80 25.25 15.36
CA PHE A 641 22.10 24.34 16.26
C PHE A 641 20.68 24.80 16.60
N ARG A 642 19.86 23.87 17.08
CA ARG A 642 18.59 24.17 17.73
C ARG A 642 18.53 23.55 19.11
N ILE A 643 17.64 24.07 19.95
CA ILE A 643 17.46 23.61 21.32
C ILE A 643 16.16 22.83 21.47
N VAL A 644 16.15 21.91 22.43
CA VAL A 644 14.95 21.25 22.94
C VAL A 644 14.85 21.45 24.44
N LEU A 645 13.63 21.52 24.95
CA LEU A 645 13.34 21.51 26.38
C LEU A 645 12.99 20.07 26.81
N ALA A 646 13.80 19.49 27.69
CA ALA A 646 13.67 18.12 28.18
C ALA A 646 13.50 18.08 29.72
N SER A 647 12.81 17.07 30.24
CA SER A 647 12.85 16.74 31.69
C SER A 647 14.01 15.77 31.97
N ALA A 648 14.61 15.84 33.16
CA ALA A 648 15.79 15.08 33.57
C ALA A 648 15.68 13.55 33.40
N LYS A 649 14.45 13.01 33.45
CA LYS A 649 14.18 11.59 33.19
C LYS A 649 14.44 11.19 31.72
N ALA A 650 14.16 12.10 30.78
CA ALA A 650 14.43 11.91 29.35
C ALA A 650 15.91 12.17 28.99
N SER A 651 16.63 12.99 29.77
CA SER A 651 18.07 13.24 29.57
C SER A 651 18.96 12.06 29.97
N ALA A 652 18.47 11.12 30.81
CA ALA A 652 19.23 9.96 31.27
C ALA A 652 19.15 8.74 30.34
N GLU A 653 18.11 8.64 29.50
CA GLU A 653 17.92 7.53 28.55
C GLU A 653 18.69 7.72 27.23
N GLY A 654 19.29 8.91 27.01
CA GLY A 654 20.00 9.27 25.77
C GLY A 654 21.46 9.68 25.93
N ARG A 655 22.10 9.41 27.09
CA ARG A 655 23.55 9.57 27.29
C ARG A 655 24.29 8.26 27.12
#